data_AF-A0AAX6MN96-F1
#
_entry.id   AF-A0AAX6MN96-F1
#
_cell.length_a   1.000
_cell.length_b   1.000
_cell.length_c   1.000
_cell.angle_alpha   90.00
_cell.angle_beta   90.00
_cell.angle_gamma   90.00
#
_symmetry.space_group_name_H-M   'P 1'
#
loop_
_entity.id
_entity.type
_entity.pdbx_description
1 polymer ?
#
loop_
_entity_poly.entity_id
_entity_poly.type
_entity_poly.pdbx_seq_one_letter_code
_entity_poly.pdbx_strand_id
1 'polypeptide(L)'
;MARKNHSFHLAERPVGDIVPGRTFKYVETDAPTIDDLKDNQVLVETLYLSLDPAMRSWLYEFRSYLPTIAIGEIMRGGLLGKVLASKSSKVKEGDLVYSFAVWTELLVTDDSKVEVLKLPPGAKLSDALGVLGLTGLTAYFGIRDIGKPVPGDTVVVSGAAGATGSVAGQIAKLKGARVVGIAGSDEKCKILTEELGFDVALNYKSPTFRDDFIKATPNYINVYFDNVGGEILELALDQAAVGARFVMCGSISGYNKLGQGPGGVPDITGVRNLYRVTTQRIRMEGFIVLDYLKEKPQAQAELAQWLTEGKIKAKETIVKGGLKVAENAIGQLFTGANIGKLLVEVKPYEPIEVEIVEDYEDLRLPSRDSGHGDHSVYVNGIDSGTFSGIRTPAYNGPPPYGFANGPVKDLDSIDLRCNVLGDHQVPHTIQVTPGDNLTMEWHHDARTATDDIIASSHHGPAMVYISPDPPSENSFVKIWEEGKFEEGEGPRAPGKWATTSDIAGNGGRMNVRIPKGLKAGFYLIRAEMIGLHEAEVSYKKNPIRGAQFYPNCIQIEVLGDGDVSLPEGVSFPGAYKWDDPGIIYDVYCSTKSTTTAPCTTTYQIPGPTVWSGAWPETPSVELGAMTGVTKVTSWDTWIVKSVVTSASAGKVLGTSTYQAQWSSTYHAPTPTA
;
A
#
# COMPACT_ATOMS: atom_id res chain seq x y z
N MET A 1 6.09 -27.84 29.32
CA MET A 1 6.55 -26.78 30.25
C MET A 1 5.70 -25.55 30.01
N ALA A 2 5.33 -24.79 31.05
CA ALA A 2 4.61 -23.53 30.87
C ALA A 2 5.42 -22.57 29.99
N ARG A 3 4.76 -21.89 29.05
CA ARG A 3 5.37 -20.83 28.23
C ARG A 3 5.89 -19.74 29.17
N LYS A 4 7.04 -19.14 28.85
CA LYS A 4 7.61 -18.02 29.60
C LYS A 4 7.29 -16.69 28.92
N ASN A 5 7.24 -15.63 29.70
CA ASN A 5 7.15 -14.25 29.23
C ASN A 5 8.35 -13.47 29.75
N HIS A 6 8.93 -12.64 28.90
CA HIS A 6 10.02 -11.76 29.29
C HIS A 6 9.63 -10.30 29.22
N SER A 7 10.26 -9.50 30.09
CA SER A 7 10.07 -8.06 30.14
C SER A 7 11.34 -7.35 30.63
N PHE A 8 11.49 -6.07 30.28
CA PHE A 8 12.58 -5.24 30.78
C PHE A 8 12.10 -4.32 31.89
N HIS A 9 12.65 -4.48 33.09
CA HIS A 9 12.34 -3.64 34.24
C HIS A 9 13.45 -2.61 34.45
N LEU A 10 13.09 -1.39 34.85
CA LEU A 10 14.08 -0.39 35.25
C LEU A 10 14.82 -0.88 36.50
N ALA A 11 16.13 -1.08 36.40
CA ALA A 11 16.95 -1.57 37.50
C ALA A 11 17.67 -0.43 38.24
N GLU A 12 18.22 0.53 37.50
CA GLU A 12 18.85 1.73 38.04
C GLU A 12 18.62 2.93 37.14
N ARG A 13 18.63 4.14 37.72
CA ARG A 13 18.54 5.37 36.93
C ARG A 13 19.87 5.62 36.21
N PRO A 14 19.90 5.72 34.88
CA PRO A 14 21.13 5.96 34.15
C PRO A 14 21.63 7.39 34.43
N VAL A 15 22.90 7.50 34.80
CA VAL A 15 23.68 8.76 34.76
C VAL A 15 24.45 8.75 33.45
N GLY A 16 24.12 9.63 32.52
CA GLY A 16 24.66 9.51 31.16
C GLY A 16 23.82 8.63 30.25
N ASP A 17 24.50 7.76 29.52
CA ASP A 17 23.89 6.85 28.57
C ASP A 17 23.10 5.74 29.27
N ILE A 18 22.16 5.14 28.54
CA ILE A 18 21.57 3.87 28.95
C ILE A 18 22.65 2.80 28.80
N VAL A 19 22.92 2.05 29.88
CA VAL A 19 23.96 1.02 29.90
C VAL A 19 23.28 -0.36 29.88
N PRO A 20 23.42 -1.13 28.78
CA PRO A 20 22.88 -2.49 28.68
C PRO A 20 23.33 -3.38 29.84
N GLY A 21 22.42 -4.24 30.33
CA GLY A 21 22.66 -5.12 31.48
C GLY A 21 22.78 -4.42 32.84
N ARG A 22 22.71 -3.08 32.88
CA ARG A 22 22.74 -2.29 34.11
C ARG A 22 21.47 -1.48 34.30
N THR A 23 21.12 -0.62 33.33
CA THR A 23 19.95 0.26 33.41
C THR A 23 18.66 -0.55 33.49
N PHE A 24 18.59 -1.67 32.78
CA PHE A 24 17.44 -2.56 32.80
C PHE A 24 17.82 -3.95 33.31
N LYS A 25 16.85 -4.60 33.94
CA LYS A 25 16.89 -6.02 34.29
C LYS A 25 15.94 -6.77 33.36
N TYR A 26 16.45 -7.78 32.68
CA TYR A 26 15.64 -8.73 31.91
C TYR A 26 15.01 -9.73 32.88
N VAL A 27 13.68 -9.74 32.97
CA VAL A 27 12.92 -10.55 33.93
C VAL A 27 12.11 -11.59 33.17
N GLU A 28 12.21 -12.84 33.61
CA GLU A 28 11.38 -13.95 33.18
C GLU A 28 10.25 -14.18 34.18
N THR A 29 9.02 -14.32 33.68
CA THR A 29 7.85 -14.76 34.44
C THR A 29 7.16 -15.90 33.70
N ASP A 30 6.21 -16.57 34.36
CA ASP A 30 5.29 -17.43 33.64
C ASP A 30 4.45 -16.59 32.66
N ALA A 31 4.17 -17.15 31.47
CA ALA A 31 3.36 -16.47 30.48
C ALA A 31 1.90 -16.42 30.92
N PRO A 32 1.23 -15.26 30.80
CA PRO A 32 -0.20 -15.18 31.03
C PRO A 32 -0.98 -16.01 29.99
N THR A 33 -2.11 -16.53 30.42
CA THR A 33 -3.07 -17.33 29.65
C THR A 33 -4.43 -16.65 29.63
N ILE A 34 -5.38 -17.16 28.85
CA ILE A 34 -6.77 -16.64 28.81
C ILE A 34 -7.45 -16.64 30.19
N ASP A 35 -7.08 -17.57 31.08
CA ASP A 35 -7.65 -17.70 32.42
C ASP A 35 -7.21 -16.54 33.34
N ASP A 36 -6.07 -15.92 33.04
CA ASP A 36 -5.54 -14.77 33.77
C ASP A 36 -6.25 -13.45 33.42
N LEU A 37 -7.05 -13.43 32.34
CA LEU A 37 -7.77 -12.23 31.91
C LEU A 37 -9.00 -11.99 32.79
N LYS A 38 -9.21 -10.73 33.16
CA LYS A 38 -10.48 -10.25 33.72
C LYS A 38 -11.40 -9.73 32.62
N ASP A 39 -12.64 -9.44 32.96
CA ASP A 39 -13.60 -8.81 32.03
C ASP A 39 -13.03 -7.51 31.45
N ASN A 40 -13.23 -7.32 30.14
CA ASN A 40 -12.69 -6.20 29.36
C ASN A 40 -11.16 -6.18 29.24
N GLN A 41 -10.47 -7.30 29.49
CA GLN A 41 -9.04 -7.41 29.25
C GLN A 41 -8.73 -8.22 28.01
N VAL A 42 -7.56 -7.95 27.43
CA VAL A 42 -6.99 -8.65 26.29
C VAL A 42 -5.57 -9.08 26.60
N LEU A 43 -5.16 -10.21 26.02
CA LEU A 43 -3.79 -10.68 25.99
C LEU A 43 -3.22 -10.43 24.60
N VAL A 44 -2.13 -9.66 24.54
CA VAL A 44 -1.49 -9.23 23.29
C VAL A 44 -0.09 -9.81 23.21
N GLU A 45 0.26 -10.40 22.07
CA GLU A 45 1.63 -10.77 21.71
C GLU A 45 2.32 -9.62 21.00
N THR A 46 3.45 -9.19 21.53
CA THR A 46 4.24 -8.10 20.98
C THR A 46 4.95 -8.52 19.71
N LEU A 47 4.69 -7.80 18.62
CA LEU A 47 5.36 -7.96 17.33
C LEU A 47 6.49 -6.94 17.21
N TYR A 48 6.20 -5.67 17.46
CA TYR A 48 7.15 -4.57 17.37
C TYR A 48 7.10 -3.65 18.59
N LEU A 49 8.26 -3.15 19.00
CA LEU A 49 8.39 -2.05 19.96
C LEU A 49 8.89 -0.79 19.27
N SER A 50 8.27 0.33 19.62
CA SER A 50 8.71 1.68 19.29
C SER A 50 9.82 2.10 20.24
N LEU A 51 10.99 2.48 19.71
CA LEU A 51 12.03 3.13 20.50
C LEU A 51 12.02 4.63 20.22
N ASP A 52 11.88 5.44 21.27
CA ASP A 52 11.68 6.88 21.18
C ASP A 52 12.68 7.63 22.07
N PRO A 53 13.33 8.72 21.62
CA PRO A 53 14.30 9.44 22.45
C PRO A 53 13.75 9.93 23.80
N ALA A 54 12.46 10.27 23.83
CA ALA A 54 11.75 10.69 25.04
C ALA A 54 11.80 9.63 26.16
N MET A 55 11.98 8.35 25.82
CA MET A 55 12.15 7.27 26.79
C MET A 55 13.28 7.53 27.79
N ARG A 56 14.38 8.15 27.36
CA ARG A 56 15.50 8.51 28.25
C ARG A 56 15.07 9.48 29.36
N SER A 57 14.12 10.36 29.06
CA SER A 57 13.58 11.32 30.02
C SER A 57 12.68 10.63 31.06
N TRP A 58 11.95 9.58 30.67
CA TRP A 58 11.07 8.85 31.60
C TRP A 58 11.85 8.04 32.64
N LEU A 59 13.15 7.82 32.45
CA LEU A 59 14.04 7.15 33.41
C LEU A 59 14.58 8.10 34.49
N TYR A 60 14.47 9.42 34.30
CA TYR A 60 15.00 10.42 35.21
C TYR A 60 13.90 11.04 36.09
N GLU A 61 14.23 11.34 37.34
CA GLU A 61 13.31 12.00 38.29
C GLU A 61 13.33 13.51 38.07
N PHE A 62 12.36 14.00 37.30
CA PHE A 62 12.09 15.42 37.18
C PHE A 62 10.63 15.64 36.78
N ARG A 63 10.16 16.88 36.91
CA ARG A 63 8.82 17.25 36.45
C ARG A 63 8.71 17.10 34.93
N SER A 64 7.87 16.18 34.48
CA SER A 64 7.62 15.90 33.06
C SER A 64 6.12 15.80 32.77
N TYR A 65 5.75 15.68 31.49
CA TYR A 65 4.38 15.51 31.02
C TYR A 65 3.85 14.07 31.22
N LEU A 66 4.76 13.12 31.47
CA LEU A 66 4.44 11.76 31.92
C LEU A 66 5.13 11.48 33.25
N PRO A 67 4.54 10.65 34.12
CA PRO A 67 5.21 10.16 35.33
C PRO A 67 6.49 9.40 34.95
N THR A 68 7.55 9.64 35.73
CA THR A 68 8.80 8.87 35.70
C THR A 68 8.52 7.39 36.00
N ILE A 69 9.26 6.50 35.35
CA ILE A 69 9.21 5.06 35.58
C ILE A 69 9.89 4.77 36.92
N ALA A 70 9.21 4.04 37.81
CA ALA A 70 9.77 3.67 39.09
C ALA A 70 10.78 2.52 38.93
N ILE A 71 11.77 2.45 39.83
CA ILE A 71 12.68 1.30 39.88
C ILE A 71 11.86 0.03 40.14
N GLY A 72 12.10 -1.00 39.35
CA GLY A 72 11.37 -2.26 39.37
C GLY A 72 10.13 -2.30 38.46
N GLU A 73 9.69 -1.18 37.88
CA GLU A 73 8.60 -1.19 36.89
C GLU A 73 9.11 -1.56 35.49
N ILE A 74 8.21 -2.11 34.66
CA ILE A 74 8.51 -2.45 33.26
C ILE A 74 8.69 -1.15 32.46
N MET A 75 9.72 -1.12 31.62
CA MET A 75 10.02 0.00 30.73
C MET A 75 8.79 0.33 29.85
N ARG A 76 8.36 1.58 29.88
CA ARG A 76 7.21 2.07 29.09
C ARG A 76 7.58 2.24 27.62
N GLY A 77 6.67 1.92 26.71
CA GLY A 77 6.86 2.20 25.29
C GLY A 77 5.65 1.93 24.42
N GLY A 78 5.74 2.38 23.16
CA GLY A 78 4.77 2.02 22.13
C GLY A 78 4.98 0.57 21.70
N LEU A 79 3.89 -0.18 21.63
CA LEU A 79 3.86 -1.60 21.31
C LEU A 79 2.86 -1.81 20.18
N LEU A 80 3.26 -2.62 19.21
CA LEU A 80 2.41 -3.16 18.16
C LEU A 80 2.32 -4.66 18.35
N GLY A 81 1.11 -5.21 18.38
CA GLY A 81 0.92 -6.61 18.71
C GLY A 81 -0.32 -7.24 18.11
N LYS A 82 -0.41 -8.55 18.24
CA LYS A 82 -1.57 -9.36 17.86
C LYS A 82 -2.30 -9.83 19.11
N VAL A 83 -3.62 -9.70 19.15
CA VAL A 83 -4.42 -10.21 20.28
C VAL A 83 -4.45 -11.73 20.23
N LEU A 84 -3.91 -12.38 21.26
CA LEU A 84 -3.94 -13.84 21.44
C LEU A 84 -5.21 -14.33 22.11
N ALA A 85 -5.74 -13.56 23.07
CA ALA A 85 -6.96 -13.88 23.80
C ALA A 85 -7.72 -12.61 24.18
N SER A 86 -9.05 -12.66 24.22
CA SER A 86 -9.86 -11.50 24.58
C SER A 86 -11.07 -11.85 25.46
N LYS A 87 -11.27 -11.08 26.53
CA LYS A 87 -12.54 -10.99 27.29
C LYS A 87 -13.21 -9.61 27.09
N SER A 88 -12.92 -8.96 25.96
CA SER A 88 -13.53 -7.70 25.53
C SER A 88 -14.60 -7.92 24.48
N SER A 89 -15.63 -7.06 24.49
CA SER A 89 -16.63 -6.98 23.42
C SER A 89 -16.18 -6.10 22.23
N LYS A 90 -15.09 -5.34 22.38
CA LYS A 90 -14.61 -4.34 21.40
C LYS A 90 -13.40 -4.80 20.59
N VAL A 91 -12.65 -5.74 21.14
CA VAL A 91 -11.38 -6.22 20.59
C VAL A 91 -11.44 -7.74 20.55
N LYS A 92 -11.05 -8.33 19.43
CA LYS A 92 -11.18 -9.77 19.17
C LYS A 92 -9.80 -10.42 19.05
N GLU A 93 -9.77 -11.73 19.29
CA GLU A 93 -8.59 -12.54 18.98
C GLU A 93 -8.23 -12.39 17.50
N GLY A 94 -6.93 -12.30 17.23
CA GLY A 94 -6.41 -12.05 15.88
C GLY A 94 -6.27 -10.58 15.50
N ASP A 95 -6.95 -9.64 16.18
CA ASP A 95 -6.83 -8.22 15.89
C ASP A 95 -5.38 -7.74 16.05
N LEU A 96 -4.93 -6.90 15.12
CA LEU A 96 -3.69 -6.16 15.26
C LEU A 96 -3.99 -4.88 16.04
N VAL A 97 -3.20 -4.64 17.09
CA VAL A 97 -3.43 -3.54 18.02
C VAL A 97 -2.16 -2.74 18.27
N TYR A 98 -2.34 -1.43 18.46
CA TYR A 98 -1.37 -0.56 19.11
C TYR A 98 -1.69 -0.44 20.59
N SER A 99 -0.67 -0.41 21.44
CA SER A 99 -0.81 -0.05 22.85
C SER A 99 0.37 0.81 23.30
N PHE A 100 0.10 1.87 24.06
CA PHE A 100 1.13 2.61 24.76
C PHE A 100 1.30 2.03 26.17
N ALA A 101 1.98 0.88 26.24
CA ALA A 101 2.12 0.08 27.44
C ALA A 101 3.60 -0.07 27.81
N VAL A 102 4.18 -1.25 27.63
CA VAL A 102 5.47 -1.62 28.22
C VAL A 102 6.27 -2.59 27.35
N TRP A 103 7.57 -2.72 27.64
CA TRP A 103 8.49 -3.65 26.98
C TRP A 103 8.34 -5.06 27.56
N THR A 104 7.48 -5.84 26.93
CA THR A 104 7.17 -7.23 27.28
C THR A 104 6.89 -8.04 26.02
N GLU A 105 7.07 -9.36 26.04
CA GLU A 105 6.69 -10.25 24.93
C GLU A 105 5.17 -10.49 24.88
N LEU A 106 4.55 -10.59 26.06
CA LEU A 106 3.11 -10.76 26.26
C LEU A 106 2.58 -9.67 27.21
N LEU A 107 1.48 -9.03 26.82
CA LEU A 107 0.84 -7.94 27.55
C LEU A 107 -0.60 -8.32 27.87
N VAL A 108 -0.95 -8.38 29.17
CA VAL A 108 -2.34 -8.32 29.62
C VAL A 108 -2.69 -6.87 29.91
N THR A 109 -3.73 -6.35 29.26
CA THR A 109 -4.16 -4.96 29.46
C THR A 109 -5.66 -4.81 29.23
N ASP A 110 -6.24 -3.72 29.74
CA ASP A 110 -7.64 -3.38 29.53
C ASP A 110 -7.88 -2.97 28.06
N ASP A 111 -9.04 -3.31 27.52
CA ASP A 111 -9.42 -3.01 26.13
C ASP A 111 -9.37 -1.51 25.80
N SER A 112 -9.60 -0.66 26.80
CA SER A 112 -9.49 0.80 26.71
C SER A 112 -8.07 1.32 26.48
N LYS A 113 -7.04 0.48 26.67
CA LYS A 113 -5.62 0.82 26.50
C LYS A 113 -5.02 0.24 25.21
N VAL A 114 -5.85 -0.37 24.38
CA VAL A 114 -5.47 -0.85 23.05
C VAL A 114 -6.29 -0.14 21.98
N GLU A 115 -5.69 0.02 20.81
CA GLU A 115 -6.34 0.57 19.64
C GLU A 115 -6.19 -0.44 18.50
N VAL A 116 -7.32 -0.93 17.99
CA VAL A 116 -7.34 -1.81 16.82
C VAL A 116 -6.87 -1.01 15.61
N LEU A 117 -5.85 -1.54 14.93
CA LEU A 117 -5.22 -0.86 13.82
C LEU A 117 -6.13 -0.83 12.60
N LYS A 118 -6.10 0.30 11.91
CA LYS A 118 -6.66 0.46 10.56
C LYS A 118 -5.56 1.02 9.67
N LEU A 119 -4.94 0.15 8.89
CA LEU A 119 -3.87 0.52 7.96
C LEU A 119 -4.48 0.82 6.59
N PRO A 120 -4.09 1.92 5.93
CA PRO A 120 -4.49 2.16 4.55
C PRO A 120 -3.82 1.15 3.62
N PRO A 121 -4.39 0.91 2.41
CA PRO A 121 -3.75 0.06 1.41
C PRO A 121 -2.31 0.50 1.12
N GLY A 122 -1.39 -0.47 1.10
CA GLY A 122 0.04 -0.23 0.86
C GLY A 122 0.85 0.23 2.07
N ALA A 123 0.22 0.53 3.22
CA ALA A 123 0.98 0.79 4.45
C ALA A 123 1.54 -0.51 5.04
N LYS A 124 2.75 -0.41 5.57
CA LYS A 124 3.37 -1.48 6.34
C LYS A 124 2.77 -1.49 7.74
N LEU A 125 2.77 -2.66 8.38
CA LEU A 125 2.36 -2.79 9.77
C LEU A 125 3.14 -1.83 10.69
N SER A 126 4.45 -1.69 10.47
CA SER A 126 5.33 -0.79 11.21
C SER A 126 5.01 0.70 11.05
N ASP A 127 4.29 1.12 10.00
CA ASP A 127 3.92 2.53 9.79
C ASP A 127 3.02 3.04 10.92
N ALA A 128 2.26 2.15 11.58
CA ALA A 128 1.45 2.47 12.77
C ALA A 128 2.28 2.95 13.99
N LEU A 129 3.58 2.60 14.05
CA LEU A 129 4.50 3.11 15.08
C LEU A 129 5.30 4.33 14.59
N GLY A 130 5.28 4.61 13.29
CA GLY A 130 6.03 5.67 12.62
C GLY A 130 5.13 6.77 12.10
N VAL A 131 5.04 6.86 10.78
CA VAL A 131 4.37 7.94 10.03
C VAL A 131 2.86 8.02 10.30
N LEU A 132 2.19 6.91 10.61
CA LEU A 132 0.79 6.89 11.02
C LEU A 132 0.61 6.85 12.55
N GLY A 133 1.72 6.78 13.29
CA GLY A 133 1.77 6.72 14.74
C GLY A 133 2.07 8.07 15.40
N LEU A 134 2.44 8.02 16.69
CA LEU A 134 2.73 9.21 17.49
C LEU A 134 3.81 10.10 16.87
N THR A 135 4.85 9.54 16.23
CA THR A 135 5.93 10.34 15.65
C THR A 135 5.48 11.13 14.41
N GLY A 136 4.66 10.53 13.54
CA GLY A 136 4.05 11.22 12.40
C GLY A 136 3.01 12.26 12.82
N LEU A 137 2.18 11.94 13.81
CA LEU A 137 1.24 12.91 14.40
C LEU A 137 1.97 14.10 15.03
N THR A 138 3.10 13.87 15.70
CA THR A 138 3.93 14.94 16.26
C THR A 138 4.43 15.87 15.16
N ALA A 139 4.91 15.33 14.05
CA ALA A 139 5.33 16.11 12.89
C ALA A 139 4.16 16.92 12.29
N TYR A 140 3.01 16.27 12.13
CA TYR A 140 1.81 16.86 11.56
C TYR A 140 1.31 18.06 12.38
N PHE A 141 1.04 17.90 13.67
CA PHE A 141 0.54 18.99 14.51
C PHE A 141 1.60 20.07 14.73
N GLY A 142 2.87 19.68 14.91
CA GLY A 142 3.96 20.65 15.05
C GLY A 142 4.09 21.58 13.84
N ILE A 143 3.97 21.05 12.62
CA ILE A 143 3.99 21.87 11.40
C ILE A 143 2.67 22.61 11.20
N ARG A 144 1.52 21.94 11.32
CA ARG A 144 0.19 22.51 11.03
C ARG A 144 -0.18 23.63 12.00
N ASP A 145 0.05 23.45 13.30
CA ASP A 145 -0.53 24.32 14.33
C ASP A 145 0.48 25.28 14.94
N ILE A 146 1.76 24.93 14.92
CA ILE A 146 2.81 25.76 15.53
C ILE A 146 3.67 26.41 14.46
N GLY A 147 4.23 25.61 13.56
CA GLY A 147 5.05 26.09 12.45
C GLY A 147 4.26 26.98 11.50
N LYS A 148 3.06 26.55 11.11
CA LYS A 148 2.17 27.22 10.15
C LYS A 148 2.94 27.76 8.93
N PRO A 149 3.76 26.96 8.23
CA PRO A 149 4.54 27.46 7.11
C PRO A 149 3.61 27.92 5.98
N VAL A 150 4.00 29.01 5.32
CA VAL A 150 3.35 29.48 4.09
C VAL A 150 4.30 29.31 2.89
N PRO A 151 3.79 29.29 1.64
CA PRO A 151 4.65 29.18 0.47
C PRO A 151 5.76 30.23 0.46
N GLY A 152 6.99 29.78 0.21
CA GLY A 152 8.19 30.64 0.23
C GLY A 152 8.87 30.78 1.59
N ASP A 153 8.26 30.32 2.70
CA ASP A 153 8.94 30.25 3.99
C ASP A 153 10.18 29.33 3.89
N THR A 154 11.25 29.70 4.60
CA THR A 154 12.37 28.80 4.91
C THR A 154 12.07 28.06 6.22
N VAL A 155 11.94 26.74 6.12
CA VAL A 155 11.72 25.82 7.24
C VAL A 155 13.01 25.04 7.49
N VAL A 156 13.56 25.13 8.70
CA VAL A 156 14.72 24.35 9.12
C VAL A 156 14.29 23.26 10.09
N VAL A 157 14.74 22.02 9.88
CA VAL A 157 14.40 20.87 10.74
C VAL A 157 15.66 20.28 11.35
N SER A 158 15.78 20.28 12.68
CA SER A 158 16.86 19.57 13.36
C SER A 158 16.52 18.09 13.59
N GLY A 159 17.52 17.21 13.58
CA GLY A 159 17.28 15.77 13.63
C GLY A 159 16.44 15.27 12.45
N ALA A 160 16.62 15.87 11.28
CA ALA A 160 15.72 15.74 10.13
C ALA A 160 15.64 14.31 9.57
N ALA A 161 16.67 13.49 9.74
CA ALA A 161 16.66 12.09 9.30
C ALA A 161 16.03 11.12 10.32
N GLY A 162 15.52 11.61 11.46
CA GLY A 162 14.76 10.81 12.44
C GLY A 162 13.27 10.72 12.11
N ALA A 163 12.53 9.89 12.85
CA ALA A 163 11.10 9.61 12.61
C ALA A 163 10.21 10.86 12.44
N THR A 164 10.28 11.79 13.40
CA THR A 164 9.45 13.01 13.37
C THR A 164 10.01 14.04 12.40
N GLY A 165 11.33 14.25 12.37
CA GLY A 165 11.96 15.25 11.51
C GLY A 165 11.75 14.99 10.02
N SER A 166 11.81 13.72 9.60
CA SER A 166 11.67 13.35 8.18
C SER A 166 10.26 13.61 7.67
N VAL A 167 9.26 13.33 8.49
CA VAL A 167 7.85 13.62 8.18
C VAL A 167 7.59 15.13 8.24
N ALA A 168 8.12 15.84 9.24
CA ALA A 168 7.90 17.28 9.41
C ALA A 168 8.42 18.09 8.21
N GLY A 169 9.61 17.75 7.70
CA GLY A 169 10.16 18.40 6.51
C GLY A 169 9.32 18.12 5.25
N GLN A 170 8.85 16.89 5.07
CA GLN A 170 7.98 16.55 3.94
C GLN A 170 6.63 17.30 4.00
N ILE A 171 6.01 17.41 5.19
CA ILE A 171 4.79 18.20 5.35
C ILE A 171 5.07 19.68 5.05
N ALA A 172 6.21 20.22 5.49
CA ALA A 172 6.61 21.58 5.15
C ALA A 172 6.79 21.78 3.63
N LYS A 173 7.38 20.80 2.92
CA LYS A 173 7.46 20.81 1.44
C LYS A 173 6.07 20.83 0.81
N LEU A 174 5.14 20.02 1.30
CA LEU A 174 3.75 20.00 0.82
C LEU A 174 3.01 21.33 1.06
N LYS A 175 3.48 22.16 2.01
CA LYS A 175 2.97 23.53 2.24
C LYS A 175 3.68 24.60 1.39
N GLY A 176 4.57 24.20 0.47
CA GLY A 176 5.28 25.10 -0.44
C GLY A 176 6.50 25.79 0.19
N ALA A 177 6.99 25.29 1.32
CA ALA A 177 8.19 25.83 1.94
C ALA A 177 9.47 25.34 1.25
N ARG A 178 10.53 26.13 1.40
CA ARG A 178 11.91 25.67 1.23
C ARG A 178 12.35 25.00 2.53
N VAL A 179 12.84 23.76 2.46
CA VAL A 179 13.17 22.96 3.63
C VAL A 179 14.66 22.65 3.69
N VAL A 180 15.29 23.00 4.81
CA VAL A 180 16.68 22.67 5.14
C VAL A 180 16.71 21.67 6.29
N GLY A 181 17.31 20.50 6.07
CA GLY A 181 17.43 19.45 7.06
C GLY A 181 18.81 19.44 7.73
N ILE A 182 18.87 19.14 9.03
CA ILE A 182 20.13 18.93 9.75
C ILE A 182 20.20 17.49 10.22
N ALA A 183 21.27 16.78 9.86
CA ALA A 183 21.50 15.38 10.22
C ALA A 183 22.96 15.13 10.64
N GLY A 184 23.25 13.93 11.16
CA GLY A 184 24.54 13.60 11.77
C GLY A 184 25.51 12.78 10.92
N SER A 185 25.22 12.61 9.63
CA SER A 185 26.09 11.95 8.64
C SER A 185 25.72 12.39 7.23
N ASP A 186 26.66 12.29 6.30
CA ASP A 186 26.44 12.63 4.88
C ASP A 186 25.45 11.68 4.21
N GLU A 187 25.45 10.39 4.59
CA GLU A 187 24.45 9.41 4.16
C GLU A 187 23.02 9.86 4.51
N LYS A 188 22.82 10.34 5.74
CA LYS A 188 21.52 10.87 6.17
C LYS A 188 21.14 12.13 5.39
N CYS A 189 22.10 13.00 5.11
CA CYS A 189 21.87 14.18 4.30
C CYS A 189 21.44 13.81 2.87
N LYS A 190 22.10 12.81 2.27
CA LYS A 190 21.75 12.28 0.95
C LYS A 190 20.32 11.75 0.90
N ILE A 191 19.92 10.95 1.89
CA ILE A 191 18.55 10.43 2.00
C ILE A 191 17.53 11.58 2.09
N LEU A 192 17.83 12.62 2.87
CA LEU A 192 16.94 13.77 3.01
C LEU A 192 16.69 14.48 1.68
N THR A 193 17.74 14.71 0.89
CA THR A 193 17.63 15.45 -0.37
C THR A 193 17.14 14.59 -1.53
N GLU A 194 17.69 13.38 -1.71
CA GLU A 194 17.44 12.55 -2.88
C GLU A 194 16.14 11.74 -2.76
N GLU A 195 15.78 11.32 -1.54
CA GLU A 195 14.63 10.44 -1.34
C GLU A 195 13.42 11.15 -0.74
N LEU A 196 13.66 12.06 0.21
CA LEU A 196 12.61 12.73 1.00
C LEU A 196 12.30 14.17 0.53
N GLY A 197 13.00 14.65 -0.49
CA GLY A 197 12.66 15.92 -1.17
C GLY A 197 13.02 17.20 -0.39
N PHE A 198 13.94 17.14 0.56
CA PHE A 198 14.49 18.35 1.19
C PHE A 198 15.32 19.14 0.17
N ASP A 199 15.28 20.47 0.23
CA ASP A 199 16.01 21.32 -0.71
C ASP A 199 17.51 21.38 -0.40
N VAL A 200 17.86 21.29 0.89
CA VAL A 200 19.24 21.22 1.38
C VAL A 200 19.27 20.32 2.60
N ALA A 201 20.33 19.53 2.77
CA ALA A 201 20.62 18.84 4.01
C ALA A 201 22.07 19.07 4.45
N LEU A 202 22.27 19.32 5.74
CA LEU A 202 23.56 19.69 6.32
C LEU A 202 23.97 18.69 7.40
N ASN A 203 25.21 18.21 7.32
CA ASN A 203 25.80 17.36 8.32
C ASN A 203 26.36 18.22 9.46
N TYR A 204 25.74 18.17 10.65
CA TYR A 204 26.15 19.00 11.79
C TYR A 204 27.54 18.64 12.35
N LYS A 205 28.08 17.48 11.98
CA LYS A 205 29.42 17.04 12.37
C LYS A 205 30.51 17.55 11.42
N SER A 206 30.15 18.17 10.30
CA SER A 206 31.10 18.76 9.37
C SER A 206 31.85 19.94 10.03
N PRO A 207 33.18 20.08 9.83
CA PRO A 207 33.91 21.24 10.33
C PRO A 207 33.43 22.57 9.74
N THR A 208 32.79 22.56 8.56
CA THR A 208 32.24 23.76 7.89
C THR A 208 30.76 24.01 8.21
N PHE A 209 30.14 23.19 9.07
CA PHE A 209 28.69 23.20 9.28
C PHE A 209 28.11 24.58 9.59
N ARG A 210 28.77 25.39 10.44
CA ARG A 210 28.26 26.72 10.81
C ARG A 210 28.18 27.66 9.60
N ASP A 211 29.23 27.67 8.77
CA ASP A 211 29.27 28.51 7.57
C ASP A 211 28.25 28.03 6.53
N ASP A 212 28.13 26.72 6.37
CA ASP A 212 27.18 26.12 5.42
C ASP A 212 25.73 26.31 5.87
N PHE A 213 25.47 26.33 7.18
CA PHE A 213 24.17 26.66 7.74
C PHE A 213 23.74 28.09 7.42
N ILE A 214 24.64 29.06 7.57
CA ILE A 214 24.40 30.46 7.22
C ILE A 214 24.14 30.59 5.71
N LYS A 215 24.95 29.93 4.87
CA LYS A 215 24.75 29.93 3.41
C LYS A 215 23.44 29.27 2.98
N ALA A 216 22.99 28.23 3.69
CA ALA A 216 21.75 27.52 3.38
C ALA A 216 20.49 28.29 3.79
N THR A 217 20.62 29.31 4.65
CA THR A 217 19.55 30.15 5.20
C THR A 217 19.68 31.62 4.80
N PRO A 218 19.87 31.96 3.51
CA PRO A 218 20.19 33.33 3.08
C PRO A 218 19.04 34.33 3.34
N ASN A 219 17.81 33.83 3.46
CA ASN A 219 16.61 34.60 3.75
C ASN A 219 16.14 34.43 5.20
N TYR A 220 17.04 34.01 6.10
CA TYR A 220 16.74 33.66 7.48
C TYR A 220 15.71 32.51 7.61
N ILE A 221 15.35 32.16 8.83
CA ILE A 221 14.50 31.01 9.16
C ILE A 221 13.13 31.50 9.59
N ASN A 222 12.08 31.14 8.85
CA ASN A 222 10.69 31.46 9.20
C ASN A 222 10.12 30.46 10.19
N VAL A 223 10.47 29.18 10.04
CA VAL A 223 10.04 28.09 10.93
C VAL A 223 11.24 27.23 11.29
N TYR A 224 11.45 26.98 12.58
CA TYR A 224 12.43 26.01 13.05
C TYR A 224 11.71 24.88 13.79
N PHE A 225 11.81 23.66 13.26
CA PHE A 225 11.29 22.47 13.92
C PHE A 225 12.42 21.82 14.73
N ASP A 226 12.39 22.00 16.05
CA ASP A 226 13.48 21.62 16.94
C ASP A 226 13.25 20.27 17.62
N ASN A 227 14.08 19.29 17.27
CA ASN A 227 14.18 18.00 17.94
C ASN A 227 15.43 17.88 18.82
N VAL A 228 16.35 18.87 18.77
CA VAL A 228 17.73 18.73 19.25
C VAL A 228 18.08 19.69 20.37
N GLY A 229 17.68 20.95 20.29
CA GLY A 229 18.10 21.99 21.24
C GLY A 229 19.59 22.32 21.16
N GLY A 230 20.14 22.85 22.25
CA GLY A 230 21.57 23.11 22.41
C GLY A 230 22.14 24.11 21.39
N GLU A 231 23.38 23.88 20.96
CA GLU A 231 24.09 24.81 20.05
C GLU A 231 23.43 24.96 18.68
N ILE A 232 22.70 23.94 18.21
CA ILE A 232 21.96 24.01 16.95
C ILE A 232 20.77 24.97 17.09
N LEU A 233 20.08 24.96 18.23
CA LEU A 233 19.03 25.94 18.53
C LEU A 233 19.60 27.35 18.64
N GLU A 234 20.77 27.54 19.27
CA GLU A 234 21.42 28.86 19.29
C GLU A 234 21.73 29.35 17.87
N LEU A 235 22.28 28.48 17.01
CA LEU A 235 22.55 28.84 15.61
C LEU A 235 21.27 29.20 14.84
N ALA A 236 20.18 28.46 15.07
CA ALA A 236 18.88 28.76 14.48
C ALA A 236 18.32 30.10 14.97
N LEU A 237 18.46 30.43 16.26
CA LEU A 237 18.04 31.72 16.83
C LEU A 237 18.79 32.90 16.22
N ASP A 238 20.08 32.76 15.92
CA ASP A 238 20.86 33.80 15.25
C ASP A 238 20.48 33.98 13.77
N GLN A 239 19.92 32.95 13.14
CA GLN A 239 19.40 32.98 11.77
C GLN A 239 17.88 33.13 11.71
N ALA A 240 17.21 33.47 12.82
CA ALA A 240 15.75 33.60 12.83
C ALA A 240 15.29 34.85 12.05
N ALA A 241 14.29 34.68 11.19
CA ALA A 241 13.59 35.79 10.57
C ALA A 241 12.75 36.53 11.62
N VAL A 242 12.39 37.78 11.30
CA VAL A 242 11.39 38.51 12.08
C VAL A 242 10.07 37.74 12.08
N GLY A 243 9.50 37.50 13.26
CA GLY A 243 8.24 36.77 13.43
C GLY A 243 8.37 35.26 13.24
N ALA A 244 9.58 34.70 13.32
CA ALA A 244 9.79 33.27 13.19
C ALA A 244 9.03 32.44 14.23
N ARG A 245 8.68 31.20 13.86
CA ARG A 245 7.98 30.24 14.73
C ARG A 245 8.85 29.02 14.99
N PHE A 246 9.21 28.81 16.25
CA PHE A 246 10.09 27.74 16.69
C PHE A 246 9.24 26.68 17.39
N VAL A 247 9.10 25.53 16.74
CA VAL A 247 8.35 24.36 17.19
C VAL A 247 9.27 23.53 18.08
N MET A 248 9.07 23.61 19.40
CA MET A 248 9.92 22.93 20.38
C MET A 248 9.40 21.51 20.61
N CYS A 249 9.79 20.58 19.74
CA CYS A 249 9.35 19.18 19.77
C CYS A 249 10.15 18.33 20.77
N GLY A 250 11.47 18.57 20.86
CA GLY A 250 12.34 17.81 21.76
C GLY A 250 13.74 18.42 21.86
N SER A 251 14.56 17.87 22.75
CA SER A 251 15.93 18.36 22.97
C SER A 251 16.90 17.19 23.19
N ILE A 252 17.02 16.31 22.19
CA ILE A 252 17.77 15.05 22.32
C ILE A 252 19.24 15.24 22.70
N SER A 253 19.87 16.37 22.35
CA SER A 253 21.27 16.67 22.72
C SER A 253 21.49 16.80 24.23
N GLY A 254 20.43 17.06 25.00
CA GLY A 254 20.47 17.18 26.46
C GLY A 254 20.04 15.92 27.21
N TYR A 255 19.41 14.93 26.55
CA TYR A 255 18.77 13.81 27.26
C TYR A 255 19.73 12.91 28.04
N ASN A 256 20.93 12.65 27.53
CA ASN A 256 21.92 11.87 28.28
C ASN A 256 22.64 12.71 29.34
N LYS A 257 22.53 14.03 29.33
CA LYS A 257 23.06 14.91 30.38
C LYS A 257 22.15 15.01 31.60
N LEU A 258 20.95 14.44 31.53
CA LEU A 258 20.04 14.31 32.66
C LEU A 258 20.73 13.52 33.79
N GLY A 259 20.77 14.09 35.00
CA GLY A 259 21.41 13.49 36.16
C GLY A 259 22.93 13.64 36.26
N GLN A 260 23.57 14.32 35.29
CA GLN A 260 25.03 14.56 35.33
C GLN A 260 25.42 15.85 36.07
N GLY A 261 24.49 16.76 36.35
CA GLY A 261 24.79 18.01 37.04
C GLY A 261 24.73 17.90 38.57
N PRO A 262 25.18 18.96 39.27
CA PRO A 262 25.20 18.98 40.73
C PRO A 262 23.81 18.73 41.34
N GLY A 263 23.74 17.81 42.31
CA GLY A 263 22.47 17.43 42.96
C GLY A 263 21.50 16.66 42.06
N GLY A 264 21.97 16.09 40.95
CA GLY A 264 21.12 15.37 39.98
C GLY A 264 20.47 16.28 38.94
N VAL A 265 20.56 17.60 39.08
CA VAL A 265 20.02 18.52 38.07
C VAL A 265 20.66 18.23 36.71
N PRO A 266 19.92 18.25 35.59
CA PRO A 266 20.51 18.07 34.28
C PRO A 266 21.65 19.06 34.00
N ASP A 267 22.81 18.56 33.55
CA ASP A 267 23.93 19.41 33.13
C ASP A 267 23.69 19.91 31.69
N ILE A 268 22.70 20.79 31.54
CA ILE A 268 22.31 21.36 30.25
C ILE A 268 22.83 22.78 30.18
N THR A 269 23.74 23.05 29.24
CA THR A 269 24.13 24.42 28.89
C THR A 269 22.91 25.18 28.41
N GLY A 270 22.58 26.29 29.09
CA GLY A 270 21.47 27.16 28.72
C GLY A 270 21.68 27.82 27.35
N VAL A 271 20.58 28.16 26.69
CA VAL A 271 20.58 28.84 25.38
C VAL A 271 21.00 30.30 25.57
N ARG A 272 22.20 30.66 25.13
CA ARG A 272 22.86 31.94 25.45
C ARG A 272 22.29 33.15 24.72
N ASN A 273 21.68 32.94 23.56
CA ASN A 273 21.17 34.00 22.70
C ASN A 273 19.64 34.09 22.70
N LEU A 274 18.97 33.71 23.80
CA LEU A 274 17.52 33.84 23.98
C LEU A 274 16.99 35.27 23.77
N TYR A 275 17.83 36.31 23.92
CA TYR A 275 17.44 37.68 23.59
C TYR A 275 16.97 37.85 22.13
N ARG A 276 17.36 36.95 21.22
CA ARG A 276 16.87 36.88 19.83
C ARG A 276 15.37 36.71 19.74
N VAL A 277 14.76 36.03 20.72
CA VAL A 277 13.29 35.91 20.82
C VAL A 277 12.64 37.27 20.87
N THR A 278 13.22 38.20 21.64
CA THR A 278 12.72 39.58 21.73
C THR A 278 13.05 40.36 20.46
N THR A 279 14.31 40.36 20.01
CA THR A 279 14.73 41.21 18.90
C THR A 279 14.11 40.81 17.56
N GLN A 280 13.89 39.51 17.34
CA GLN A 280 13.21 38.99 16.14
C GLN A 280 11.73 38.69 16.35
N ARG A 281 11.18 38.93 17.55
CA ARG A 281 9.76 38.66 17.88
C ARG A 281 9.37 37.21 17.57
N ILE A 282 10.24 36.29 17.95
CA ILE A 282 10.09 34.85 17.70
C ILE A 282 9.00 34.33 18.64
N ARG A 283 8.12 33.46 18.13
CA ARG A 283 7.31 32.58 18.98
C ARG A 283 8.04 31.26 19.16
N MET A 284 8.48 30.95 20.38
CA MET A 284 8.98 29.63 20.74
C MET A 284 7.91 28.89 21.53
N GLU A 285 7.45 27.74 21.03
CA GLU A 285 6.32 27.02 21.62
C GLU A 285 6.56 25.52 21.65
N GLY A 286 6.47 24.94 22.85
CA GLY A 286 6.49 23.50 23.06
C GLY A 286 5.09 22.90 22.98
N PHE A 287 5.03 21.63 22.63
CA PHE A 287 3.78 20.89 22.55
C PHE A 287 4.02 19.40 22.82
N ILE A 288 2.95 18.72 23.24
CA ILE A 288 2.95 17.27 23.46
C ILE A 288 1.83 16.67 22.63
N VAL A 289 2.15 15.71 21.77
CA VAL A 289 1.19 15.08 20.85
C VAL A 289 -0.02 14.43 21.55
N LEU A 290 0.13 14.09 22.83
CA LEU A 290 -0.95 13.53 23.65
C LEU A 290 -2.12 14.51 23.84
N ASP A 291 -1.87 15.81 23.75
CA ASP A 291 -2.90 16.86 23.84
C ASP A 291 -3.78 16.90 22.59
N TYR A 292 -3.33 16.29 21.48
CA TYR A 292 -3.99 16.28 20.17
C TYR A 292 -4.73 14.97 19.84
N LEU A 293 -4.82 14.02 20.79
CA LEU A 293 -5.40 12.70 20.53
C LEU A 293 -6.87 12.74 20.06
N LYS A 294 -7.61 13.80 20.36
CA LYS A 294 -8.99 14.00 19.85
C LYS A 294 -9.03 14.21 18.33
N GLU A 295 -7.99 14.81 17.77
CA GLU A 295 -7.85 15.13 16.34
C GLU A 295 -7.05 14.07 15.58
N LYS A 296 -6.55 13.05 16.30
CA LYS A 296 -5.78 11.94 15.74
C LYS A 296 -6.43 11.30 14.50
N PRO A 297 -7.75 10.98 14.47
CA PRO A 297 -8.34 10.32 13.30
C PRO A 297 -8.21 11.15 12.01
N GLN A 298 -8.40 12.47 12.09
CA GLN A 298 -8.24 13.35 10.93
C GLN A 298 -6.78 13.41 10.49
N ALA A 299 -5.86 13.64 11.42
CA ALA A 299 -4.43 13.72 11.11
C ALA A 299 -3.91 12.41 10.51
N GLN A 300 -4.33 11.25 11.04
CA GLN A 300 -3.99 9.94 10.47
C GLN A 300 -4.55 9.76 9.07
N ALA A 301 -5.78 10.20 8.80
CA ALA A 301 -6.37 10.10 7.47
C ALA A 301 -5.58 10.92 6.43
N GLU A 302 -5.19 12.16 6.76
CA GLU A 302 -4.36 12.99 5.87
C GLU A 302 -2.96 12.41 5.67
N LEU A 303 -2.32 11.92 6.74
CA LEU A 303 -1.01 11.25 6.65
C LEU A 303 -1.08 9.96 5.83
N ALA A 304 -2.13 9.15 6.04
CA ALA A 304 -2.39 7.95 5.27
C ALA A 304 -2.58 8.27 3.78
N GLN A 305 -3.37 9.29 3.47
CA GLN A 305 -3.57 9.75 2.10
C GLN A 305 -2.24 10.14 1.45
N TRP A 306 -1.43 10.99 2.10
CA TRP A 306 -0.14 11.39 1.52
C TRP A 306 0.85 10.23 1.42
N LEU A 307 0.78 9.25 2.32
CA LEU A 307 1.61 8.05 2.27
C LEU A 307 1.23 7.20 1.05
N THR A 308 -0.06 6.92 0.87
CA THR A 308 -0.59 6.15 -0.26
C THR A 308 -0.36 6.85 -1.60
N GLU A 309 -0.47 8.18 -1.66
CA GLU A 309 -0.17 8.99 -2.84
C GLU A 309 1.34 9.14 -3.12
N GLY A 310 2.21 8.59 -2.27
CA GLY A 310 3.67 8.72 -2.37
C GLY A 310 4.20 10.14 -2.14
N LYS A 311 3.36 11.04 -1.62
CA LYS A 311 3.70 12.44 -1.28
C LYS A 311 4.56 12.54 -0.02
N ILE A 312 4.43 11.57 0.89
CA ILE A 312 5.36 11.37 2.00
C ILE A 312 5.90 9.95 1.97
N LYS A 313 7.16 9.77 2.38
CA LYS A 313 7.82 8.48 2.54
C LYS A 313 8.22 8.26 3.98
N ALA A 314 7.98 7.05 4.48
CA ALA A 314 8.48 6.58 5.76
C ALA A 314 9.85 5.93 5.61
N LYS A 315 10.72 6.19 6.59
CA LYS A 315 12.00 5.49 6.77
C LYS A 315 12.01 4.84 8.14
N GLU A 316 12.53 3.63 8.22
CA GLU A 316 12.57 2.84 9.43
C GLU A 316 13.91 2.10 9.54
N THR A 317 14.35 1.90 10.78
CA THR A 317 15.44 1.01 11.16
C THR A 317 14.82 -0.04 12.07
N ILE A 318 14.76 -1.30 11.61
CA ILE A 318 14.22 -2.41 12.38
C ILE A 318 15.36 -3.26 12.90
N VAL A 319 15.53 -3.31 14.22
CA VAL A 319 16.50 -4.19 14.87
C VAL A 319 15.82 -5.51 15.21
N LYS A 320 16.29 -6.58 14.58
CA LYS A 320 15.78 -7.94 14.79
C LYS A 320 16.52 -8.64 15.92
N GLY A 321 15.86 -9.62 16.55
CA GLY A 321 16.49 -10.48 17.56
C GLY A 321 15.67 -10.68 18.84
N GLY A 322 14.39 -10.34 18.83
CA GLY A 322 13.49 -10.52 19.98
C GLY A 322 13.59 -9.40 20.99
N LEU A 323 12.83 -9.49 22.09
CA LEU A 323 12.79 -8.43 23.09
C LEU A 323 14.18 -8.04 23.62
N LYS A 324 15.06 -9.02 23.85
CA LYS A 324 16.41 -8.84 24.43
C LYS A 324 17.29 -7.80 23.74
N VAL A 325 17.06 -7.51 22.44
CA VAL A 325 17.88 -6.52 21.73
C VAL A 325 17.47 -5.08 22.04
N ALA A 326 16.32 -4.85 22.68
CA ALA A 326 15.77 -3.52 22.92
C ALA A 326 16.67 -2.62 23.76
N GLU A 327 17.29 -3.14 24.82
CA GLU A 327 18.22 -2.37 25.67
C GLU A 327 19.47 -1.88 24.93
N ASN A 328 19.92 -2.64 23.92
CA ASN A 328 21.06 -2.27 23.09
C ASN A 328 20.62 -1.33 21.95
N ALA A 329 19.49 -1.65 21.32
CA ALA A 329 18.94 -0.88 20.21
C ALA A 329 18.65 0.57 20.61
N ILE A 330 18.10 0.82 21.81
CA ILE A 330 17.75 2.19 22.25
C ILE A 330 18.97 3.14 22.27
N GLY A 331 20.19 2.61 22.45
CA GLY A 331 21.43 3.39 22.35
C GLY A 331 21.65 4.05 20.99
N GLN A 332 21.13 3.45 19.91
CA GLN A 332 21.26 3.98 18.54
C GLN A 332 20.63 5.36 18.36
N LEU A 333 19.59 5.69 19.15
CA LEU A 333 18.95 7.00 19.14
C LEU A 333 19.91 8.13 19.52
N PHE A 334 20.84 7.85 20.44
CA PHE A 334 21.73 8.86 21.02
C PHE A 334 23.08 8.92 20.32
N THR A 335 23.51 7.83 19.68
CA THR A 335 24.67 7.85 18.77
C THR A 335 24.31 8.34 17.37
N GLY A 336 23.01 8.36 17.05
CA GLY A 336 22.49 8.68 15.74
C GLY A 336 22.82 7.60 14.71
N ALA A 337 22.83 6.33 15.11
CA ALA A 337 23.04 5.20 14.20
C ALA A 337 21.80 4.87 13.36
N ASN A 338 20.59 5.06 13.90
CA ASN A 338 19.35 4.75 13.19
C ASN A 338 19.01 5.80 12.11
N ILE A 339 18.38 5.35 11.02
CA ILE A 339 17.79 6.20 9.99
C ILE A 339 16.26 6.03 10.05
N GLY A 340 15.54 7.14 10.15
CA GLY A 340 14.09 7.12 10.34
C GLY A 340 13.67 6.57 11.70
N LYS A 341 12.52 5.90 11.74
CA LYS A 341 11.94 5.33 12.96
C LYS A 341 12.69 4.10 13.43
N LEU A 342 13.23 4.13 14.65
CA LEU A 342 13.84 2.97 15.27
C LEU A 342 12.79 2.06 15.91
N LEU A 343 12.79 0.81 15.49
CA LEU A 343 11.89 -0.24 15.95
C LEU A 343 12.69 -1.47 16.36
N VAL A 344 12.14 -2.25 17.29
CA VAL A 344 12.61 -3.61 17.61
C VAL A 344 11.55 -4.59 17.14
N GLU A 345 11.95 -5.57 16.33
CA GLU A 345 11.12 -6.72 16.01
C GLU A 345 11.25 -7.75 17.14
N VAL A 346 10.22 -7.83 17.99
CA VAL A 346 10.15 -8.78 19.10
C VAL A 346 9.74 -10.15 18.58
N LYS A 347 8.78 -10.17 17.66
CA LYS A 347 8.37 -11.38 16.95
C LYS A 347 8.06 -11.01 15.51
N PRO A 348 8.58 -11.75 14.51
CA PRO A 348 8.20 -11.51 13.13
C PRO A 348 6.68 -11.66 13.02
N TYR A 349 6.06 -10.69 12.35
CA TYR A 349 4.68 -10.86 11.92
C TYR A 349 4.71 -11.65 10.61
N GLU A 350 4.54 -12.96 10.74
CA GLU A 350 4.16 -13.82 9.62
C GLU A 350 2.63 -13.75 9.56
N PRO A 351 2.03 -13.16 8.50
CA PRO A 351 0.62 -13.40 8.25
C PRO A 351 0.46 -14.92 8.19
N ILE A 352 -0.50 -15.47 8.94
CA ILE A 352 -0.69 -16.93 8.99
C ILE A 352 -0.82 -17.46 7.56
N GLU A 353 0.21 -18.15 7.07
CA GLU A 353 0.06 -19.18 6.06
C GLU A 353 -0.76 -20.30 6.72
N VAL A 354 -1.94 -20.57 6.20
CA VAL A 354 -2.77 -21.66 6.69
C VAL A 354 -2.13 -22.98 6.22
N GLU A 355 -1.43 -23.67 7.11
CA GLU A 355 -1.23 -25.11 7.00
C GLU A 355 -2.62 -25.78 7.08
N ILE A 356 -3.08 -26.37 5.97
CA ILE A 356 -4.30 -27.18 5.96
C ILE A 356 -3.94 -28.54 6.55
N VAL A 357 -4.17 -28.71 7.85
CA VAL A 357 -4.28 -30.04 8.48
C VAL A 357 -5.70 -30.54 8.21
N GLU A 358 -5.78 -31.75 7.67
CA GLU A 358 -7.01 -32.52 7.45
C GLU A 358 -7.80 -32.65 8.77
N ASP A 359 -8.92 -31.95 8.88
CA ASP A 359 -10.16 -32.34 9.58
C ASP A 359 -11.09 -31.11 9.68
N TYR A 360 -11.98 -30.95 8.71
CA TYR A 360 -13.01 -29.89 8.68
C TYR A 360 -14.40 -30.53 8.53
N GLU A 361 -14.93 -31.05 9.63
CA GLU A 361 -16.37 -31.01 9.90
C GLU A 361 -16.61 -29.85 10.89
N ASP A 362 -17.65 -29.05 10.67
CA ASP A 362 -18.15 -27.98 11.56
C ASP A 362 -17.61 -26.53 11.48
N LEU A 363 -17.19 -26.07 10.29
CA LEU A 363 -17.33 -24.64 9.94
C LEU A 363 -18.07 -24.46 8.61
N ARG A 364 -19.40 -24.35 8.69
CA ARG A 364 -20.22 -23.77 7.62
C ARG A 364 -19.81 -22.30 7.44
N LEU A 365 -18.96 -22.04 6.44
CA LEU A 365 -18.77 -20.69 5.90
C LEU A 365 -20.09 -20.22 5.27
N PRO A 366 -20.55 -18.98 5.52
CA PRO A 366 -21.78 -18.47 4.94
C PRO A 366 -21.64 -18.33 3.41
N SER A 367 -22.64 -18.88 2.71
CA SER A 367 -23.08 -18.69 1.31
C SER A 367 -22.23 -17.75 0.44
N ARG A 368 -21.59 -18.24 -0.64
CA ARG A 368 -22.25 -18.39 -1.98
C ARG A 368 -23.22 -17.23 -2.22
N ASP A 369 -22.77 -16.09 -2.75
CA ASP A 369 -23.61 -15.20 -3.57
C ASP A 369 -22.84 -13.93 -4.00
N SER A 370 -22.94 -13.64 -5.30
CA SER A 370 -22.72 -12.40 -6.06
C SER A 370 -21.31 -11.97 -6.51
N GLY A 371 -21.10 -12.05 -7.84
CA GLY A 371 -20.36 -11.04 -8.61
C GLY A 371 -19.24 -11.49 -9.54
N HIS A 372 -19.47 -11.33 -10.85
CA HIS A 372 -18.64 -11.69 -12.00
C HIS A 372 -17.12 -11.45 -11.91
N GLY A 373 -16.32 -12.48 -12.23
CA GLY A 373 -14.89 -12.34 -12.55
C GLY A 373 -14.10 -13.64 -12.37
N ASP A 374 -13.04 -13.84 -13.16
CA ASP A 374 -12.21 -15.04 -13.03
C ASP A 374 -11.55 -15.13 -11.66
N HIS A 375 -11.65 -16.31 -11.05
CA HIS A 375 -11.04 -16.56 -9.74
C HIS A 375 -9.92 -17.60 -9.80
N SER A 376 -9.73 -18.26 -10.95
CA SER A 376 -8.76 -19.35 -11.11
C SER A 376 -8.08 -19.38 -12.47
N VAL A 377 -6.77 -19.63 -12.44
CA VAL A 377 -5.93 -19.81 -13.62
C VAL A 377 -5.18 -21.13 -13.50
N TYR A 378 -5.27 -21.95 -14.53
CA TYR A 378 -4.62 -23.26 -14.61
C TYR A 378 -3.59 -23.28 -15.72
N VAL A 379 -2.48 -23.97 -15.49
CA VAL A 379 -1.46 -24.28 -16.50
C VAL A 379 -1.48 -25.78 -16.73
N ASN A 380 -1.82 -26.22 -17.94
CA ASN A 380 -1.94 -27.63 -18.31
C ASN A 380 -2.86 -28.43 -17.37
N GLY A 381 -3.94 -27.82 -16.88
CA GLY A 381 -4.89 -28.47 -15.97
C GLY A 381 -4.48 -28.47 -14.48
N ILE A 382 -3.32 -27.89 -14.16
CA ILE A 382 -2.82 -27.75 -12.79
C ILE A 382 -3.13 -26.34 -12.30
N ASP A 383 -3.74 -26.23 -11.11
CA ASP A 383 -4.03 -24.93 -10.49
C ASP A 383 -2.71 -24.22 -10.20
N SER A 384 -2.45 -23.15 -10.93
CA SER A 384 -1.20 -22.42 -10.88
C SER A 384 -1.40 -20.96 -10.46
N GLY A 385 -2.64 -20.58 -10.14
CA GLY A 385 -2.99 -19.17 -10.08
C GLY A 385 -4.36 -18.84 -9.51
N THR A 386 -5.06 -19.78 -8.86
CA THR A 386 -6.24 -19.41 -8.08
C THR A 386 -5.89 -18.31 -7.07
N PHE A 387 -6.44 -17.12 -7.31
CA PHE A 387 -6.15 -15.86 -6.62
C PHE A 387 -4.67 -15.38 -6.65
N SER A 388 -3.82 -15.91 -7.54
CA SER A 388 -2.39 -15.57 -7.63
C SER A 388 -1.98 -15.25 -9.08
N GLY A 389 -1.32 -14.11 -9.31
CA GLY A 389 -0.88 -13.68 -10.65
C GLY A 389 -1.95 -12.98 -11.50
N ILE A 390 -3.16 -12.82 -10.95
CA ILE A 390 -4.28 -12.10 -11.55
C ILE A 390 -4.24 -10.65 -11.08
N ARG A 391 -4.27 -9.67 -11.99
CA ARG A 391 -4.20 -8.22 -11.70
C ARG A 391 -5.53 -7.56 -11.40
N THR A 392 -6.66 -8.27 -11.43
CA THR A 392 -7.97 -7.70 -11.07
C THR A 392 -8.02 -7.31 -9.58
N PRO A 393 -8.87 -6.36 -9.17
CA PRO A 393 -8.95 -5.96 -7.79
C PRO A 393 -9.52 -7.11 -6.95
N ALA A 394 -8.87 -7.41 -5.82
CA ALA A 394 -9.53 -8.09 -4.72
C ALA A 394 -10.59 -7.15 -4.11
N TYR A 395 -11.86 -7.53 -4.22
CA TYR A 395 -12.95 -7.28 -3.26
C TYR A 395 -13.03 -5.86 -2.62
N ASN A 396 -13.89 -4.95 -3.12
CA ASN A 396 -14.06 -3.58 -2.59
C ASN A 396 -15.49 -3.05 -2.25
N GLY A 397 -16.50 -3.89 -2.03
CA GLY A 397 -17.75 -3.60 -1.31
C GLY A 397 -17.72 -3.89 0.22
N PRO A 398 -18.71 -3.41 1.00
CA PRO A 398 -18.94 -3.82 2.39
C PRO A 398 -19.94 -5.00 2.49
N PRO A 399 -19.83 -5.88 3.52
CA PRO A 399 -20.82 -6.93 3.77
C PRO A 399 -22.25 -6.36 3.96
N PRO A 400 -23.35 -7.05 3.58
CA PRO A 400 -23.47 -8.47 3.21
C PRO A 400 -23.80 -8.75 1.73
N TYR A 401 -23.71 -7.76 0.83
CA TYR A 401 -24.04 -7.94 -0.58
C TYR A 401 -22.73 -8.11 -1.37
N GLY A 402 -22.60 -9.22 -2.10
CA GLY A 402 -21.36 -9.57 -2.80
C GLY A 402 -21.01 -8.64 -3.97
N PHE A 403 -19.89 -8.95 -4.62
CA PHE A 403 -18.98 -8.01 -5.26
C PHE A 403 -19.02 -8.19 -6.77
N ALA A 404 -19.94 -7.53 -7.47
CA ALA A 404 -19.85 -7.49 -8.93
C ALA A 404 -18.78 -6.48 -9.38
N ASN A 405 -17.71 -6.96 -10.03
CA ASN A 405 -16.89 -6.10 -10.89
C ASN A 405 -17.79 -5.58 -12.01
N GLY A 406 -18.06 -4.27 -12.03
CA GLY A 406 -18.88 -3.67 -13.10
C GLY A 406 -18.17 -3.75 -14.46
N PRO A 407 -18.93 -3.80 -15.57
CA PRO A 407 -18.33 -3.73 -16.90
C PRO A 407 -17.72 -2.36 -17.17
N VAL A 408 -16.62 -2.34 -17.92
CA VAL A 408 -16.14 -1.12 -18.57
C VAL A 408 -17.04 -0.88 -19.78
N LYS A 409 -17.69 0.28 -19.89
CA LYS A 409 -18.50 0.64 -21.07
C LYS A 409 -17.89 1.77 -21.89
N ASP A 410 -16.96 2.53 -21.29
CA ASP A 410 -16.27 3.66 -21.91
C ASP A 410 -15.00 3.18 -22.65
N LEU A 411 -15.01 3.21 -23.99
CA LEU A 411 -13.86 2.81 -24.81
C LEU A 411 -12.63 3.70 -24.63
N ASP A 412 -12.84 4.93 -24.14
CA ASP A 412 -11.77 5.90 -23.92
C ASP A 412 -11.16 5.76 -22.50
N SER A 413 -11.72 4.87 -21.66
CA SER A 413 -11.23 4.61 -20.30
C SER A 413 -9.97 3.76 -20.28
N ILE A 414 -9.02 4.09 -19.39
CA ILE A 414 -7.84 3.27 -19.12
C ILE A 414 -8.20 1.92 -18.51
N ASP A 415 -9.36 1.81 -17.88
CA ASP A 415 -9.88 0.58 -17.28
C ASP A 415 -10.14 -0.48 -18.35
N LEU A 416 -10.28 -0.08 -19.62
CA LEU A 416 -10.36 -1.02 -20.73
C LEU A 416 -9.09 -1.88 -20.85
N ARG A 417 -7.95 -1.46 -20.28
CA ARG A 417 -6.71 -2.25 -20.31
C ARG A 417 -6.79 -3.50 -19.46
N CYS A 418 -7.08 -3.38 -18.17
CA CYS A 418 -7.06 -4.50 -17.23
C CYS A 418 -8.15 -4.43 -16.14
N ASN A 419 -9.21 -3.67 -16.40
CA ASN A 419 -10.23 -3.28 -15.44
C ASN A 419 -9.70 -2.34 -14.34
N VAL A 420 -10.60 -1.87 -13.48
CA VAL A 420 -10.32 -1.05 -12.29
C VAL A 420 -9.12 -1.61 -11.51
N LEU A 421 -8.09 -0.80 -11.28
CA LEU A 421 -6.85 -1.18 -10.57
C LEU A 421 -5.97 -2.24 -11.25
N GLY A 422 -6.34 -2.75 -12.43
CA GLY A 422 -5.62 -3.85 -13.08
C GLY A 422 -4.33 -3.49 -13.80
N ASP A 423 -3.98 -2.21 -13.81
CA ASP A 423 -2.66 -1.72 -14.20
C ASP A 423 -1.61 -1.86 -13.08
N HIS A 424 -2.00 -2.31 -11.88
CA HIS A 424 -1.09 -2.70 -10.83
C HIS A 424 -0.60 -4.14 -11.01
N GLN A 425 0.72 -4.34 -11.02
CA GLN A 425 1.30 -5.67 -10.98
C GLN A 425 1.01 -6.33 -9.62
N VAL A 426 0.74 -7.63 -9.63
CA VAL A 426 0.57 -8.41 -8.41
C VAL A 426 1.87 -9.11 -8.02
N PRO A 427 2.05 -9.52 -6.75
CA PRO A 427 3.32 -10.09 -6.28
C PRO A 427 3.70 -11.43 -6.92
N HIS A 428 2.76 -12.12 -7.54
CA HIS A 428 2.94 -13.46 -8.10
C HIS A 428 2.95 -13.40 -9.62
N THR A 429 3.80 -14.21 -10.24
CA THR A 429 3.84 -14.37 -11.70
C THR A 429 3.70 -15.84 -12.02
N ILE A 430 2.78 -16.17 -12.92
CA ILE A 430 2.53 -17.57 -13.31
C ILE A 430 3.61 -17.98 -14.30
N GLN A 431 4.38 -19.00 -13.93
CA GLN A 431 5.42 -19.54 -14.81
C GLN A 431 4.80 -20.44 -15.87
N VAL A 432 5.13 -20.17 -17.13
CA VAL A 432 4.67 -20.92 -18.29
C VAL A 432 5.83 -21.12 -19.27
N THR A 433 5.68 -22.06 -20.17
CA THR A 433 6.59 -22.33 -21.30
C THR A 433 5.82 -22.21 -22.61
N PRO A 434 6.48 -21.89 -23.73
CA PRO A 434 5.84 -21.90 -25.04
C PRO A 434 5.10 -23.23 -25.32
N GLY A 435 3.81 -23.14 -25.65
CA GLY A 435 2.94 -24.29 -25.84
C GLY A 435 2.17 -24.74 -24.60
N ASP A 436 2.41 -24.19 -23.40
CA ASP A 436 1.54 -24.49 -22.25
C ASP A 436 0.11 -24.02 -22.50
N ASN A 437 -0.86 -24.78 -22.01
CA ASN A 437 -2.27 -24.42 -22.05
C ASN A 437 -2.65 -23.63 -20.81
N LEU A 438 -3.02 -22.37 -20.99
CA LEU A 438 -3.50 -21.48 -19.95
C LEU A 438 -5.04 -21.49 -19.96
N THR A 439 -5.63 -21.96 -18.87
CA THR A 439 -7.09 -22.02 -18.70
C THR A 439 -7.54 -20.99 -17.66
N MET A 440 -8.51 -20.17 -18.02
CA MET A 440 -9.13 -19.15 -17.16
C MET A 440 -10.59 -19.52 -16.93
N GLU A 441 -11.05 -19.47 -15.68
CA GLU A 441 -12.43 -19.83 -15.32
C GLU A 441 -13.31 -18.63 -14.99
N TRP A 442 -14.39 -18.47 -15.76
CA TRP A 442 -15.41 -17.44 -15.65
C TRP A 442 -16.64 -17.97 -14.91
N HIS A 443 -17.05 -17.25 -13.87
CA HIS A 443 -18.22 -17.54 -13.04
C HIS A 443 -19.09 -16.29 -12.85
N HIS A 444 -20.42 -16.45 -12.74
CA HIS A 444 -21.35 -15.35 -12.49
C HIS A 444 -21.37 -14.92 -11.01
N ASP A 445 -21.59 -15.87 -10.08
CA ASP A 445 -21.87 -15.54 -8.68
C ASP A 445 -21.09 -16.36 -7.64
N ALA A 446 -21.01 -17.69 -7.76
CA ALA A 446 -20.34 -18.50 -6.74
C ALA A 446 -19.85 -19.85 -7.27
N ARG A 447 -18.68 -20.34 -6.83
CA ARG A 447 -18.18 -21.69 -7.20
C ARG A 447 -19.04 -22.82 -6.63
N THR A 448 -20.08 -23.20 -7.35
CA THR A 448 -21.10 -24.14 -6.88
C THR A 448 -21.63 -25.05 -7.97
N ALA A 449 -22.06 -26.25 -7.61
CA ALA A 449 -22.73 -27.16 -8.55
C ALA A 449 -24.07 -26.60 -9.10
N THR A 450 -24.54 -25.47 -8.57
CA THR A 450 -25.78 -24.78 -8.96
C THR A 450 -25.50 -23.40 -9.58
N ASP A 451 -24.23 -23.06 -9.80
CA ASP A 451 -23.80 -21.75 -10.27
C ASP A 451 -24.23 -21.53 -11.72
N ASP A 452 -24.64 -20.31 -12.03
CA ASP A 452 -24.77 -19.88 -13.40
C ASP A 452 -23.35 -19.54 -13.88
N ILE A 453 -22.74 -20.41 -14.66
CA ILE A 453 -21.34 -20.26 -15.09
C ILE A 453 -21.11 -18.88 -15.73
N ILE A 454 -22.02 -18.47 -16.61
CA ILE A 454 -22.11 -17.12 -17.16
C ILE A 454 -23.59 -16.85 -17.35
N ALA A 455 -24.10 -15.71 -16.87
CA ALA A 455 -25.51 -15.40 -17.04
C ALA A 455 -25.93 -15.51 -18.50
N SER A 456 -26.97 -16.30 -18.78
CA SER A 456 -27.47 -16.55 -20.14
C SER A 456 -27.83 -15.28 -20.92
N SER A 457 -27.99 -14.13 -20.26
CA SER A 457 -28.18 -12.81 -20.84
C SER A 457 -26.92 -12.17 -21.43
N HIS A 458 -25.71 -12.59 -21.05
CA HIS A 458 -24.44 -11.97 -21.45
C HIS A 458 -23.93 -12.48 -22.80
N HIS A 459 -24.76 -12.43 -23.84
CA HIS A 459 -24.36 -12.82 -25.19
C HIS A 459 -23.24 -11.93 -25.76
N GLY A 460 -22.19 -12.55 -26.29
CA GLY A 460 -21.18 -11.86 -27.10
C GLY A 460 -19.89 -12.66 -27.31
N PRO A 461 -18.85 -12.03 -27.88
CA PRO A 461 -17.56 -12.66 -28.13
C PRO A 461 -16.68 -12.69 -26.87
N ALA A 462 -15.64 -13.50 -26.96
CA ALA A 462 -14.52 -13.53 -26.04
C ALA A 462 -13.19 -13.43 -26.80
N MET A 463 -12.19 -12.79 -26.21
CA MET A 463 -10.88 -12.60 -26.82
C MET A 463 -9.77 -12.73 -25.78
N VAL A 464 -8.59 -13.11 -26.25
CA VAL A 464 -7.37 -13.06 -25.44
C VAL A 464 -6.27 -12.33 -26.21
N TYR A 465 -5.63 -11.39 -25.53
CA TYR A 465 -4.48 -10.64 -26.00
C TYR A 465 -3.27 -10.98 -25.14
N ILE A 466 -2.09 -10.89 -25.73
CA ILE A 466 -0.81 -10.94 -25.02
C ILE A 466 -0.03 -9.67 -25.32
N SER A 467 0.68 -9.17 -24.32
CA SER A 467 1.60 -8.04 -24.44
C SER A 467 2.87 -8.34 -23.65
N PRO A 468 4.03 -7.77 -24.00
CA PRO A 468 5.10 -7.61 -23.03
C PRO A 468 4.57 -6.94 -21.75
N ASP A 469 5.14 -7.29 -20.60
CA ASP A 469 4.80 -6.68 -19.32
C ASP A 469 5.97 -5.86 -18.77
N PRO A 470 5.77 -4.56 -18.49
CA PRO A 470 4.54 -3.77 -18.68
C PRO A 470 4.17 -3.55 -20.16
N PRO A 471 2.88 -3.38 -20.46
CA PRO A 471 2.44 -3.08 -21.82
C PRO A 471 2.89 -1.69 -22.27
N SER A 472 3.28 -1.57 -23.54
CA SER A 472 3.59 -0.31 -24.21
C SER A 472 2.46 0.11 -25.15
N GLU A 473 2.66 1.24 -25.82
CA GLU A 473 1.90 1.56 -27.03
C GLU A 473 1.84 0.37 -27.99
N ASN A 474 0.68 0.09 -28.57
CA ASN A 474 0.49 -0.92 -29.61
C ASN A 474 1.10 -2.28 -29.26
N SER A 475 1.08 -2.68 -27.98
CA SER A 475 1.77 -3.88 -27.53
C SER A 475 0.87 -5.10 -27.39
N PHE A 476 -0.45 -4.91 -27.38
CA PHE A 476 -1.40 -6.02 -27.22
C PHE A 476 -1.66 -6.69 -28.56
N VAL A 477 -1.18 -7.93 -28.68
CA VAL A 477 -1.40 -8.79 -29.83
C VAL A 477 -2.52 -9.76 -29.52
N LYS A 478 -3.56 -9.78 -30.36
CA LYS A 478 -4.66 -10.74 -30.22
C LYS A 478 -4.15 -12.14 -30.57
N ILE A 479 -4.26 -13.07 -29.63
CA ILE A 479 -3.80 -14.47 -29.80
C ILE A 479 -4.94 -15.48 -29.82
N TRP A 480 -6.14 -15.06 -29.43
CA TRP A 480 -7.32 -15.90 -29.50
C TRP A 480 -8.57 -15.05 -29.57
N GLU A 481 -9.57 -15.53 -30.30
CA GLU A 481 -10.92 -14.99 -30.25
C GLU A 481 -11.94 -16.09 -30.57
N GLU A 482 -13.13 -15.92 -30.01
CA GLU A 482 -14.30 -16.70 -30.32
C GLU A 482 -15.53 -15.82 -30.23
N GLY A 483 -16.50 -16.00 -31.12
CA GLY A 483 -17.65 -15.10 -31.16
C GLY A 483 -18.67 -15.50 -32.21
N LYS A 484 -18.95 -16.79 -32.35
CA LYS A 484 -19.68 -17.26 -33.53
C LYS A 484 -21.17 -16.94 -33.44
N PHE A 485 -21.68 -16.41 -34.53
CA PHE A 485 -23.08 -16.55 -34.88
C PHE A 485 -23.12 -17.22 -36.26
N GLU A 486 -23.68 -18.43 -36.34
CA GLU A 486 -24.04 -19.10 -37.61
C GLU A 486 -25.57 -19.10 -37.74
N GLU A 487 -26.05 -18.88 -38.97
CA GLU A 487 -27.45 -18.59 -39.32
C GLU A 487 -28.48 -19.62 -38.81
N GLY A 488 -29.63 -19.09 -38.35
CA GLY A 488 -30.87 -19.82 -38.18
C GLY A 488 -32.04 -18.85 -38.05
N GLU A 489 -33.08 -18.99 -38.87
CA GLU A 489 -34.31 -18.20 -38.74
C GLU A 489 -35.14 -18.73 -37.55
N GLY A 490 -35.22 -17.96 -36.46
CA GLY A 490 -36.29 -18.13 -35.48
C GLY A 490 -35.94 -17.77 -34.04
N PRO A 491 -36.95 -17.36 -33.23
CA PRO A 491 -36.78 -16.75 -31.90
C PRO A 491 -36.37 -17.73 -30.77
N ARG A 492 -35.83 -18.91 -31.10
CA ARG A 492 -35.53 -19.98 -30.11
C ARG A 492 -34.27 -20.78 -30.36
N ALA A 493 -33.49 -20.48 -31.40
CA ALA A 493 -32.15 -21.04 -31.53
C ALA A 493 -31.16 -19.92 -31.18
N PRO A 494 -30.63 -19.85 -29.94
CA PRO A 494 -29.54 -18.93 -29.65
C PRO A 494 -28.38 -19.26 -30.59
N GLY A 495 -27.92 -18.26 -31.34
CA GLY A 495 -26.64 -18.36 -32.03
C GLY A 495 -25.55 -18.74 -31.01
N LYS A 496 -24.50 -19.43 -31.47
CA LYS A 496 -23.42 -19.96 -30.63
C LYS A 496 -22.46 -18.87 -30.14
N TRP A 497 -22.96 -17.91 -29.36
CA TRP A 497 -22.11 -16.89 -28.73
C TRP A 497 -21.12 -17.56 -27.79
N ALA A 498 -19.84 -17.19 -27.87
CA ALA A 498 -18.77 -17.76 -27.05
C ALA A 498 -19.16 -17.84 -25.56
N THR A 499 -19.78 -16.78 -25.05
CA THR A 499 -20.22 -16.67 -23.65
C THR A 499 -21.38 -17.59 -23.25
N THR A 500 -22.24 -17.99 -24.20
CA THR A 500 -23.44 -18.81 -23.93
C THR A 500 -23.42 -20.19 -24.60
N SER A 501 -22.40 -20.51 -25.40
CA SER A 501 -22.17 -21.84 -26.00
C SER A 501 -20.86 -22.45 -25.55
N ASP A 502 -19.74 -21.89 -25.96
CA ASP A 502 -18.45 -22.61 -25.89
C ASP A 502 -17.83 -22.48 -24.50
N ILE A 503 -17.79 -21.27 -23.94
CA ILE A 503 -17.31 -21.03 -22.58
C ILE A 503 -18.27 -21.66 -21.57
N ALA A 504 -19.59 -21.42 -21.71
CA ALA A 504 -20.60 -22.00 -20.85
C ALA A 504 -20.64 -23.54 -20.94
N GLY A 505 -20.56 -24.10 -22.15
CA GLY A 505 -20.51 -25.54 -22.40
C GLY A 505 -19.21 -26.20 -21.92
N ASN A 506 -18.14 -25.42 -21.77
CA ASN A 506 -16.86 -25.85 -21.19
C ASN A 506 -16.74 -25.52 -19.70
N GLY A 507 -17.85 -25.31 -18.99
CA GLY A 507 -17.84 -25.09 -17.54
C GLY A 507 -17.27 -23.72 -17.11
N GLY A 508 -17.27 -22.73 -18.00
CA GLY A 508 -16.76 -21.38 -17.74
C GLY A 508 -15.35 -21.16 -18.24
N ARG A 509 -14.77 -22.13 -18.96
CA ARG A 509 -13.33 -22.17 -19.21
C ARG A 509 -12.95 -21.57 -20.55
N MET A 510 -12.13 -20.52 -20.51
CA MET A 510 -11.39 -19.98 -21.65
C MET A 510 -10.00 -20.60 -21.69
N ASN A 511 -9.65 -21.27 -22.79
CA ASN A 511 -8.34 -21.90 -22.98
C ASN A 511 -7.55 -21.15 -24.05
N VAL A 512 -6.28 -20.88 -23.77
CA VAL A 512 -5.34 -20.31 -24.74
C VAL A 512 -3.98 -20.97 -24.56
N ARG A 513 -3.26 -21.24 -25.66
CA ARG A 513 -1.89 -21.73 -25.56
C ARG A 513 -0.89 -20.60 -25.70
N ILE A 514 0.18 -20.66 -24.92
CA ILE A 514 1.31 -19.73 -25.06
C ILE A 514 1.90 -19.90 -26.47
N PRO A 515 2.07 -18.82 -27.26
CA PRO A 515 2.55 -18.91 -28.64
C PRO A 515 3.84 -19.72 -28.80
N LYS A 516 3.94 -20.47 -29.90
CA LYS A 516 5.06 -21.38 -30.14
C LYS A 516 6.37 -20.61 -30.26
N GLY A 517 7.38 -21.03 -29.50
CA GLY A 517 8.69 -20.40 -29.52
C GLY A 517 8.69 -18.95 -29.04
N LEU A 518 7.65 -18.51 -28.31
CA LEU A 518 7.62 -17.17 -27.72
C LEU A 518 8.87 -16.97 -26.87
N LYS A 519 9.53 -15.84 -27.09
CA LYS A 519 10.75 -15.48 -26.36
C LYS A 519 10.52 -15.46 -24.86
N ALA A 520 11.52 -15.88 -24.09
CA ALA A 520 11.44 -15.79 -22.65
C ALA A 520 11.36 -14.33 -22.18
N GLY A 521 10.56 -14.09 -21.14
CA GLY A 521 10.31 -12.76 -20.61
C GLY A 521 9.00 -12.66 -19.84
N PHE A 522 8.68 -11.46 -19.38
CA PHE A 522 7.46 -11.15 -18.67
C PHE A 522 6.39 -10.66 -19.65
N TYR A 523 5.20 -11.25 -19.53
CA TYR A 523 4.07 -10.94 -20.40
C TYR A 523 2.79 -10.76 -19.59
N LEU A 524 1.86 -10.02 -20.19
CA LEU A 524 0.53 -9.79 -19.68
C LEU A 524 -0.48 -10.44 -20.62
N ILE A 525 -1.24 -11.40 -20.09
CA ILE A 525 -2.39 -12.00 -20.76
C ILE A 525 -3.62 -11.19 -20.39
N ARG A 526 -4.31 -10.61 -21.37
CA ARG A 526 -5.57 -9.90 -21.19
C ARG A 526 -6.68 -10.74 -21.79
N ALA A 527 -7.46 -11.41 -20.96
CA ALA A 527 -8.68 -12.11 -21.36
C ALA A 527 -9.89 -11.20 -21.21
N GLU A 528 -10.88 -11.34 -22.08
CA GLU A 528 -12.04 -10.47 -22.08
C GLU A 528 -13.28 -11.16 -22.65
N MET A 529 -14.43 -10.80 -22.09
CA MET A 529 -15.75 -11.03 -22.69
C MET A 529 -16.43 -9.69 -22.98
N ILE A 530 -17.19 -9.62 -24.08
CA ILE A 530 -18.06 -8.47 -24.37
C ILE A 530 -19.52 -8.90 -24.21
N GLY A 531 -20.27 -8.24 -23.32
CA GLY A 531 -21.72 -8.38 -23.21
C GLY A 531 -22.45 -7.41 -24.15
N LEU A 532 -23.28 -7.95 -25.03
CA LEU A 532 -24.00 -7.19 -26.08
C LEU A 532 -25.48 -6.93 -25.76
N HIS A 533 -25.97 -7.32 -24.59
CA HIS A 533 -27.40 -7.20 -24.22
C HIS A 533 -27.92 -5.74 -24.14
N GLU A 534 -27.03 -4.75 -24.13
CA GLU A 534 -27.36 -3.32 -24.21
C GLU A 534 -26.61 -2.61 -25.35
N ALA A 535 -26.01 -3.35 -26.28
CA ALA A 535 -25.13 -2.81 -27.31
C ALA A 535 -25.89 -2.25 -28.52
N GLU A 536 -27.22 -2.13 -28.51
CA GLU A 536 -27.96 -1.54 -29.64
C GLU A 536 -27.75 0.00 -29.77
N VAL A 537 -27.09 0.61 -28.79
CA VAL A 537 -26.63 2.00 -28.80
C VAL A 537 -25.24 2.05 -28.16
N SER A 538 -24.36 2.95 -28.62
CA SER A 538 -23.05 3.12 -27.96
C SER A 538 -23.18 3.84 -26.61
N TYR A 539 -22.30 3.52 -25.67
CA TYR A 539 -22.18 4.23 -24.39
C TYR A 539 -21.98 5.74 -24.58
N LYS A 540 -21.18 6.14 -25.59
CA LYS A 540 -21.00 7.55 -25.99
C LYS A 540 -22.31 8.27 -26.32
N LYS A 541 -23.30 7.56 -26.86
CA LYS A 541 -24.64 8.10 -27.17
C LYS A 541 -25.62 7.96 -26.00
N ASN A 542 -25.48 6.91 -25.20
CA ASN A 542 -26.30 6.67 -24.01
C ASN A 542 -25.43 6.11 -22.87
N PRO A 543 -25.04 6.94 -21.87
CA PRO A 543 -24.09 6.54 -20.82
C PRO A 543 -24.64 5.54 -19.81
N ILE A 544 -25.87 5.06 -20.00
CA ILE A 544 -26.48 3.98 -19.20
C ILE A 544 -26.38 2.64 -19.93
N ARG A 545 -26.35 2.66 -21.27
CA ARG A 545 -26.35 1.49 -22.16
C ARG A 545 -25.00 1.35 -22.89
N GLY A 546 -24.89 0.39 -23.81
CA GLY A 546 -23.67 0.12 -24.56
C GLY A 546 -23.12 -1.28 -24.33
N ALA A 547 -22.22 -1.69 -25.24
CA ALA A 547 -21.42 -2.89 -25.07
C ALA A 547 -20.66 -2.85 -23.74
N GLN A 548 -20.63 -4.01 -23.08
CA GLN A 548 -20.09 -4.17 -21.73
C GLN A 548 -18.82 -5.01 -21.79
N PHE A 549 -17.67 -4.40 -21.49
CA PHE A 549 -16.37 -5.07 -21.54
C PHE A 549 -16.00 -5.60 -20.16
N TYR A 550 -15.66 -6.87 -20.10
CA TYR A 550 -15.23 -7.56 -18.89
C TYR A 550 -13.76 -8.01 -19.06
N PRO A 551 -12.78 -7.10 -18.98
CA PRO A 551 -11.38 -7.47 -19.08
C PRO A 551 -10.84 -8.06 -17.77
N ASN A 552 -9.94 -9.02 -17.89
CA ASN A 552 -9.15 -9.61 -16.83
C ASN A 552 -7.69 -9.73 -17.29
N CYS A 553 -6.74 -9.41 -16.43
CA CYS A 553 -5.32 -9.45 -16.75
C CYS A 553 -4.56 -10.41 -15.85
N ILE A 554 -3.70 -11.23 -16.43
CA ILE A 554 -2.88 -12.24 -15.76
C ILE A 554 -1.42 -11.99 -16.15
N GLN A 555 -0.54 -11.88 -15.16
CA GLN A 555 0.89 -11.74 -15.42
C GLN A 555 1.57 -13.10 -15.45
N ILE A 556 2.33 -13.35 -16.51
CA ILE A 556 3.03 -14.60 -16.75
C ILE A 556 4.53 -14.35 -16.99
N GLU A 557 5.34 -15.34 -16.63
CA GLU A 557 6.75 -15.41 -16.96
C GLU A 557 6.91 -16.58 -17.93
N VAL A 558 7.25 -16.26 -19.18
CA VAL A 558 7.55 -17.26 -20.21
C VAL A 558 8.99 -17.69 -20.03
N LEU A 559 9.19 -18.98 -19.78
CA LEU A 559 10.48 -19.63 -19.60
C LEU A 559 10.93 -20.34 -20.88
N GLY A 560 12.24 -20.55 -21.03
CA GLY A 560 12.84 -21.28 -22.15
C GLY A 560 13.74 -20.42 -23.03
N ASP A 561 14.02 -20.90 -24.24
CA ASP A 561 14.97 -20.32 -25.20
C ASP A 561 14.32 -19.93 -26.53
N GLY A 562 13.00 -19.70 -26.53
CA GLY A 562 12.26 -19.21 -27.69
C GLY A 562 12.83 -17.90 -28.27
N ASP A 563 12.65 -17.70 -29.57
CA ASP A 563 13.18 -16.56 -30.33
C ASP A 563 12.08 -15.72 -31.01
N VAL A 564 10.81 -16.13 -30.91
CA VAL A 564 9.67 -15.43 -31.51
C VAL A 564 9.31 -14.22 -30.66
N SER A 565 9.33 -13.04 -31.29
CA SER A 565 8.86 -11.79 -30.68
C SER A 565 7.42 -11.50 -31.11
N LEU A 566 6.66 -10.85 -30.23
CA LEU A 566 5.31 -10.38 -30.57
C LEU A 566 5.41 -9.30 -31.67
N PRO A 567 4.52 -9.31 -32.68
CA PRO A 567 4.43 -8.23 -33.65
C PRO A 567 3.88 -6.94 -33.00
N GLU A 568 3.85 -5.85 -33.76
CA GLU A 568 3.07 -4.68 -33.37
C GLU A 568 1.59 -5.06 -33.26
N GLY A 569 0.97 -4.66 -32.16
CA GLY A 569 -0.42 -4.91 -31.80
C GLY A 569 -1.22 -3.62 -31.69
N VAL A 570 -2.08 -3.54 -30.67
CA VAL A 570 -2.96 -2.40 -30.41
C VAL A 570 -2.81 -1.86 -28.99
N SER A 571 -3.26 -0.63 -28.77
CA SER A 571 -3.31 0.01 -27.44
C SER A 571 -4.68 -0.22 -26.79
N PHE A 572 -4.70 -0.33 -25.45
CA PHE A 572 -5.92 -0.21 -24.66
C PHE A 572 -5.78 0.99 -23.71
N PRO A 573 -6.64 2.03 -23.83
CA PRO A 573 -7.69 2.23 -24.83
C PRO A 573 -7.13 2.45 -26.26
N GLY A 574 -7.97 2.26 -27.29
CA GLY A 574 -7.61 2.45 -28.70
C GLY A 574 -7.79 1.22 -29.61
N ALA A 575 -7.94 0.02 -29.02
CA ALA A 575 -8.16 -1.23 -29.75
C ALA A 575 -9.55 -1.31 -30.41
N TYR A 576 -10.52 -0.56 -29.89
CA TYR A 576 -11.90 -0.51 -30.35
C TYR A 576 -12.31 0.91 -30.68
N LYS A 577 -13.23 1.05 -31.63
CA LYS A 577 -13.85 2.32 -32.01
C LYS A 577 -15.33 2.30 -31.73
N TRP A 578 -15.87 3.47 -31.42
CA TRP A 578 -17.29 3.65 -31.13
C TRP A 578 -18.23 3.27 -32.29
N ASP A 579 -17.71 3.24 -33.51
CA ASP A 579 -18.41 2.90 -34.75
C ASP A 579 -18.03 1.51 -35.30
N ASP A 580 -17.23 0.72 -34.58
CA ASP A 580 -16.95 -0.67 -34.94
C ASP A 580 -18.28 -1.46 -34.98
N PRO A 581 -18.57 -2.23 -36.04
CA PRO A 581 -19.84 -2.98 -36.17
C PRO A 581 -20.11 -3.98 -35.04
N GLY A 582 -19.07 -4.45 -34.35
CA GLY A 582 -19.18 -5.32 -33.18
C GLY A 582 -19.46 -4.60 -31.86
N ILE A 583 -19.33 -3.26 -31.82
CA ILE A 583 -19.54 -2.45 -30.62
C ILE A 583 -20.97 -1.94 -30.52
N ILE A 584 -21.58 -1.59 -31.66
CA ILE A 584 -23.01 -1.28 -31.74
C ILE A 584 -23.70 -2.44 -32.45
N TYR A 585 -24.26 -3.36 -31.67
CA TYR A 585 -24.90 -4.56 -32.17
C TYR A 585 -26.17 -4.88 -31.39
N ASP A 586 -27.31 -4.98 -32.10
CA ASP A 586 -28.58 -5.39 -31.52
C ASP A 586 -28.70 -6.92 -31.53
N VAL A 587 -28.19 -7.55 -30.47
CA VAL A 587 -28.20 -9.01 -30.30
C VAL A 587 -29.60 -9.62 -30.30
N TYR A 588 -30.65 -8.81 -30.11
CA TYR A 588 -32.04 -9.23 -30.09
C TYR A 588 -32.81 -8.93 -31.38
N CYS A 589 -32.16 -8.39 -32.43
CA CYS A 589 -32.84 -7.93 -33.64
C CYS A 589 -33.77 -9.01 -34.26
N SER A 590 -33.32 -10.26 -34.32
CA SER A 590 -34.07 -11.40 -34.89
C SER A 590 -35.35 -11.77 -34.10
N THR A 591 -35.52 -11.23 -32.89
CA THR A 591 -36.65 -11.54 -31.99
C THR A 591 -37.69 -10.41 -31.92
N LYS A 592 -37.40 -9.24 -32.50
CA LYS A 592 -38.30 -8.06 -32.45
C LYS A 592 -39.38 -8.17 -33.53
N SER A 593 -40.64 -8.28 -33.12
CA SER A 593 -41.78 -8.48 -34.03
C SER A 593 -42.18 -7.27 -34.89
N THR A 594 -41.49 -6.13 -34.77
CA THR A 594 -41.92 -4.83 -35.34
C THR A 594 -40.81 -4.02 -36.01
N THR A 595 -39.63 -4.57 -36.26
CA THR A 595 -38.53 -3.80 -36.87
C THR A 595 -38.65 -3.75 -38.39
N THR A 596 -38.73 -2.53 -38.95
CA THR A 596 -38.70 -2.25 -40.40
C THR A 596 -37.28 -2.15 -40.96
N ALA A 597 -36.24 -2.23 -40.11
CA ALA A 597 -34.84 -2.21 -40.52
C ALA A 597 -34.32 -3.66 -40.71
N PRO A 598 -33.51 -3.93 -41.76
CA PRO A 598 -32.94 -5.25 -41.98
C PRO A 598 -31.98 -5.63 -40.83
N CYS A 599 -32.22 -6.79 -40.21
CA CYS A 599 -31.33 -7.31 -39.18
C CYS A 599 -30.02 -7.82 -39.79
N THR A 600 -28.89 -7.38 -39.24
CA THR A 600 -27.58 -7.92 -39.60
C THR A 600 -27.36 -9.22 -38.83
N THR A 601 -27.46 -10.35 -39.55
CA THR A 601 -27.23 -11.70 -39.00
C THR A 601 -25.76 -12.06 -38.90
N THR A 602 -24.85 -11.20 -39.33
CA THR A 602 -23.40 -11.41 -39.19
C THR A 602 -22.86 -10.53 -38.08
N TYR A 603 -22.13 -11.13 -37.14
CA TYR A 603 -21.40 -10.40 -36.10
C TYR A 603 -19.91 -10.32 -36.47
N GLN A 604 -19.34 -9.13 -36.36
CA GLN A 604 -17.90 -8.91 -36.55
C GLN A 604 -17.26 -8.71 -35.18
N ILE A 605 -16.35 -9.62 -34.80
CA ILE A 605 -15.58 -9.48 -33.56
C ILE A 605 -14.74 -8.19 -33.65
N PRO A 606 -14.84 -7.26 -32.69
CA PRO A 606 -14.12 -5.99 -32.73
C PRO A 606 -12.60 -6.18 -32.47
N GLY A 607 -11.83 -5.17 -32.85
CA GLY A 607 -10.36 -5.16 -32.68
C GLY A 607 -9.57 -5.83 -33.82
N PRO A 608 -8.25 -6.03 -33.64
CA PRO A 608 -7.37 -6.57 -34.67
C PRO A 608 -7.66 -8.04 -34.97
N THR A 609 -7.20 -8.59 -36.10
CA THR A 609 -7.29 -10.03 -36.36
C THR A 609 -6.35 -10.82 -35.44
N VAL A 610 -6.66 -12.09 -35.16
CA VAL A 610 -5.73 -13.00 -34.46
C VAL A 610 -4.40 -13.07 -35.22
N TRP A 611 -3.31 -12.90 -34.50
CA TRP A 611 -1.97 -12.98 -35.06
C TRP A 611 -1.69 -14.40 -35.59
N SER A 612 -1.16 -14.50 -36.81
CA SER A 612 -0.85 -15.78 -37.45
C SER A 612 0.21 -16.63 -36.74
N GLY A 613 1.00 -16.04 -35.84
CA GLY A 613 1.94 -16.75 -34.98
C GLY A 613 1.34 -17.22 -33.64
N ALA A 614 0.07 -16.91 -33.38
CA ALA A 614 -0.66 -17.48 -32.25
C ALA A 614 -0.84 -18.99 -32.43
N TRP A 615 -0.99 -19.70 -31.32
CA TRP A 615 -1.22 -21.14 -31.37
C TRP A 615 -2.69 -21.42 -31.76
N PRO A 616 -2.97 -22.12 -32.87
CA PRO A 616 -4.33 -22.26 -33.39
C PRO A 616 -5.20 -23.23 -32.58
N GLU A 617 -4.57 -24.18 -31.88
CA GLU A 617 -5.23 -25.19 -31.05
C GLU A 617 -5.34 -24.73 -29.60
N THR A 618 -6.55 -24.74 -29.06
CA THR A 618 -6.85 -24.44 -27.64
C THR A 618 -7.62 -25.59 -27.01
N PRO A 619 -6.99 -26.76 -26.79
CA PRO A 619 -7.69 -27.94 -26.31
C PRO A 619 -8.26 -27.71 -24.90
N SER A 620 -9.44 -28.26 -24.63
CA SER A 620 -9.91 -28.42 -23.26
C SER A 620 -8.96 -29.38 -22.53
N VAL A 621 -8.57 -29.01 -21.32
CA VAL A 621 -7.75 -29.85 -20.44
C VAL A 621 -8.57 -30.19 -19.20
N GLU A 622 -8.50 -31.46 -18.78
CA GLU A 622 -9.13 -31.91 -17.54
C GLU A 622 -8.41 -31.25 -16.35
N LEU A 623 -9.18 -30.62 -15.45
CA LEU A 623 -8.61 -29.95 -14.29
C LEU A 623 -8.41 -30.98 -13.16
N GLY A 624 -7.20 -31.04 -12.62
CA GLY A 624 -6.87 -31.89 -11.48
C GLY A 624 -7.36 -31.30 -10.14
N ALA A 625 -7.24 -32.09 -9.07
CA ALA A 625 -7.41 -31.59 -7.69
C ALA A 625 -6.32 -30.56 -7.34
N MET A 626 -6.59 -29.65 -6.40
CA MET A 626 -5.62 -28.65 -5.91
C MET A 626 -4.33 -29.34 -5.44
N THR A 627 -3.25 -29.18 -6.20
CA THR A 627 -1.90 -29.62 -5.85
C THR A 627 -0.98 -28.40 -5.98
N GLY A 628 -0.32 -28.00 -4.87
CA GLY A 628 0.63 -26.86 -4.85
C GLY A 628 1.79 -27.06 -5.84
N VAL A 629 2.61 -26.07 -6.22
CA VAL A 629 3.01 -24.79 -5.61
C VAL A 629 3.34 -23.84 -6.79
N THR A 630 3.01 -22.56 -6.75
CA THR A 630 3.62 -21.57 -7.67
C THR A 630 4.65 -20.70 -6.98
N LYS A 631 5.77 -20.51 -7.69
CA LYS A 631 7.00 -19.89 -7.22
C LYS A 631 6.77 -18.40 -6.94
N VAL A 632 7.22 -17.92 -5.80
CA VAL A 632 7.28 -16.47 -5.51
C VAL A 632 8.54 -15.91 -6.17
N THR A 633 8.36 -15.12 -7.23
CA THR A 633 9.43 -14.28 -7.76
C THR A 633 9.26 -12.88 -7.17
N SER A 634 10.28 -12.40 -6.46
CA SER A 634 10.28 -11.03 -5.91
C SER A 634 10.32 -10.01 -7.06
N TRP A 635 9.44 -9.01 -7.00
CA TRP A 635 9.17 -8.01 -8.06
C TRP A 635 10.22 -6.88 -8.15
N ASP A 636 11.28 -6.93 -7.37
CA ASP A 636 12.19 -5.81 -7.10
C ASP A 636 13.22 -5.51 -8.21
N THR A 637 13.10 -6.08 -9.42
CA THR A 637 14.10 -5.85 -10.48
C THR A 637 13.64 -5.16 -11.76
N TRP A 638 12.37 -5.11 -12.19
CA TRP A 638 12.00 -4.45 -13.46
C TRP A 638 10.61 -3.77 -13.47
N ILE A 639 10.66 -2.43 -13.58
CA ILE A 639 9.64 -1.36 -13.84
C ILE A 639 9.03 -0.58 -12.66
N VAL A 640 9.08 0.74 -12.86
CA VAL A 640 8.77 1.89 -12.02
C VAL A 640 7.49 2.56 -12.58
N LYS A 641 6.44 2.70 -11.75
CA LYS A 641 5.21 3.54 -11.90
C LYS A 641 4.08 3.04 -12.83
N SER A 642 2.85 2.93 -12.29
CA SER A 642 1.55 2.86 -13.01
C SER A 642 0.46 3.70 -12.30
N VAL A 643 -0.61 4.11 -13.02
CA VAL A 643 -1.74 4.95 -12.53
C VAL A 643 -3.08 4.49 -13.16
N VAL A 644 -4.09 4.40 -12.28
CA VAL A 644 -5.43 3.77 -12.39
C VAL A 644 -6.54 4.77 -12.68
N THR A 645 -7.67 4.34 -13.28
CA THR A 645 -9.00 4.96 -13.07
C THR A 645 -10.00 3.92 -12.56
N SER A 646 -11.10 4.35 -11.96
CA SER A 646 -12.21 3.44 -11.60
C SER A 646 -13.55 4.16 -11.62
N ALA A 647 -14.60 3.45 -12.02
CA ALA A 647 -15.99 3.88 -11.93
C ALA A 647 -16.84 2.79 -11.26
N SER A 648 -17.85 3.18 -10.49
CA SER A 648 -18.92 2.30 -10.03
C SER A 648 -20.30 2.97 -10.21
N ALA A 649 -21.34 2.13 -10.20
CA ALA A 649 -22.74 2.45 -10.54
C ALA A 649 -23.18 3.89 -10.23
N GLY A 650 -23.28 4.72 -11.28
CA GLY A 650 -24.04 5.97 -11.28
C GLY A 650 -23.31 7.24 -10.83
N LYS A 651 -21.99 7.23 -10.56
CA LYS A 651 -21.24 8.47 -10.27
C LYS A 651 -19.78 8.45 -10.75
N VAL A 652 -19.40 9.50 -11.49
CA VAL A 652 -18.01 9.82 -11.82
C VAL A 652 -17.37 10.50 -10.61
N LEU A 653 -16.29 9.93 -10.04
CA LEU A 653 -15.61 10.45 -8.84
C LEU A 653 -14.59 11.57 -9.13
N GLY A 654 -14.45 11.99 -10.38
CA GLY A 654 -13.68 13.16 -10.79
C GLY A 654 -12.81 12.90 -12.02
N THR A 655 -12.51 13.96 -12.76
CA THR A 655 -11.57 13.93 -13.88
C THR A 655 -10.31 14.70 -13.45
N SER A 656 -9.18 14.02 -13.34
CA SER A 656 -7.88 14.69 -13.27
C SER A 656 -7.19 14.57 -14.62
N THR A 657 -6.92 15.70 -15.25
CA THR A 657 -6.03 15.76 -16.41
C THR A 657 -4.60 15.67 -15.90
N TYR A 658 -3.92 14.55 -16.17
CA TYR A 658 -2.47 14.44 -16.05
C TYR A 658 -1.87 14.17 -17.42
N GLN A 659 -0.87 14.97 -17.81
CA GLN A 659 -0.07 14.70 -19.00
C GLN A 659 1.02 13.71 -18.65
N ALA A 660 0.93 12.50 -19.23
CA ALA A 660 2.01 11.53 -19.19
C ALA A 660 3.27 12.11 -19.87
N GLN A 661 4.41 12.07 -19.19
CA GLN A 661 5.71 12.24 -19.85
C GLN A 661 6.21 10.86 -20.27
N TRP A 662 5.82 10.45 -21.46
CA TRP A 662 6.40 9.31 -22.17
C TRP A 662 7.79 9.66 -22.69
N SER A 663 8.54 8.65 -23.15
CA SER A 663 9.69 8.79 -24.05
C SER A 663 9.44 9.89 -25.09
N SER A 664 10.47 10.67 -25.43
CA SER A 664 10.43 11.81 -26.37
C SER A 664 10.04 11.47 -27.82
N THR A 665 9.41 10.33 -28.05
CA THR A 665 8.97 9.81 -29.35
C THR A 665 7.48 9.47 -29.40
N TYR A 666 6.69 9.67 -28.34
CA TYR A 666 5.24 9.49 -28.42
C TYR A 666 4.49 10.84 -28.51
N HIS A 667 3.95 11.12 -29.69
CA HIS A 667 2.99 12.19 -29.94
C HIS A 667 1.58 11.60 -29.85
N ALA A 668 0.70 12.21 -29.04
CA ALA A 668 -0.72 11.90 -29.08
C ALA A 668 -1.25 12.01 -30.52
N PRO A 669 -2.06 11.06 -31.02
CA PRO A 669 -2.74 11.24 -32.30
C PRO A 669 -3.60 12.50 -32.22
N THR A 670 -3.29 13.48 -33.08
CA THR A 670 -4.11 14.68 -33.24
C THR A 670 -5.44 14.24 -33.86
N PRO A 671 -6.60 14.64 -33.34
CA PRO A 671 -7.86 14.35 -33.98
C PRO A 671 -7.85 14.90 -35.40
N THR A 672 -7.95 14.05 -36.41
CA THR A 672 -8.28 14.51 -37.77
C THR A 672 -9.69 15.11 -37.72
N ALA A 673 -9.79 16.36 -38.17
CA ALA A 673 -11.04 17.11 -38.29
C ALA A 673 -12.03 16.47 -39.27
#